data_AF-A0A1G0Z171-F1
#
_entry.id   AF-A0A1G0Z171-F1
#
_cell.length_a   1.000
_cell.length_b   1.000
_cell.length_c   1.000
_cell.angle_alpha   90.00
_cell.angle_beta   90.00
_cell.angle_gamma   90.00
#
_symmetry.space_group_name_H-M   'P 1'
#
loop_
_entity.id
_entity.type
_entity.pdbx_description
1 polymer ?
#
loop_
_entity_poly.entity_id
_entity_poly.type
_entity_poly.pdbx_seq_one_letter_code
_entity_poly.pdbx_strand_id
1 'polypeptide(L)'
;MKYPNLKKLHPFLIFTLFLFSVLCAFFARTWHYNGEADSIAAAIGDKPVPLSGILNRFNPFLRDNFVPFTIESAIMYSYTHDLAKGKSIAGCDKSLLGMDDIPVAGQMSLGLEYFLAYGYKLKKMFFTPSGTTSLYEDDPDFTNWIRFQIRLWTSLTAGFIFLWLIIVRCPWYFAIIGAMLHAFSPAAIARYTAQDLVRGEFCLPLITASFMLAYWAFRRSSPLKLILLGMTVFLAVATWDICQICFGLWAVFEIVRLLCGAVINVKRRNAWTVIFIAVVMAGLFVPYHQTHRLLCSPLIIILLPLILSIYFFGKGAYFRRLTVFVISLVFLCGAWYTTLKFNSYSGNYSHFAELMKAKIKYWNVKPLDPEKLNFDARMLWTPSMHSVNKYTWQETKYFIPYPLIALALLLAASVFAPLVRKNIRRGLGASFFPLFMTTVYFIAFIYIVRYHVFCVLFLSVALPLVLYRCVRSFNGYTAKLVVVIIVLFFLSAEIQLSFMLSRKYGIGGSFKESAGLIDWFRKSDMKDKNILADMTISPMLKAYCGAKILLQPQFELGKTRKYVEDYINIMFHGTEEELNKFCLRNGIEFLLYDYSYSYIAQLHIYSNRYMAAASKVNRKSPAYIMYHKPVSCKWFYYIEAPPEYSFTKNAYRLFKVISPADRMKALRLSVQGEDAYRKGNSDTARHLAEEAFFTDPAYEPCYVLYFNAFGKIPKPSLSDFAKAKP
;
A
#
# COMPACT_ATOMS: atom_id res chain seq x y z
N MET A 1 40.80 -22.45 -18.43
CA MET A 1 40.39 -21.06 -18.82
C MET A 1 40.67 -20.08 -17.69
N LYS A 2 41.68 -19.21 -17.82
CA LYS A 2 41.86 -18.01 -16.99
C LYS A 2 40.77 -17.00 -17.39
N TYR A 3 39.65 -16.98 -16.67
CA TYR A 3 38.57 -16.02 -16.93
C TYR A 3 38.99 -14.60 -16.56
N PRO A 4 38.50 -13.57 -17.29
CA PRO A 4 38.98 -12.21 -17.15
C PRO A 4 38.79 -11.73 -15.71
N ASN A 5 39.90 -11.30 -15.11
CA ASN A 5 39.88 -10.49 -13.92
C ASN A 5 38.90 -9.34 -14.14
N LEU A 6 37.98 -9.11 -13.19
CA LEU A 6 37.11 -7.93 -13.11
C LEU A 6 37.85 -6.58 -13.28
N LYS A 7 39.19 -6.58 -13.25
CA LYS A 7 40.06 -5.45 -13.62
C LYS A 7 39.98 -5.02 -15.10
N LYS A 8 39.31 -5.78 -15.99
CA LYS A 8 39.22 -5.47 -17.44
C LYS A 8 37.80 -5.28 -17.99
N LEU A 9 36.75 -5.18 -17.16
CA LEU A 9 35.44 -4.81 -17.70
C LEU A 9 35.41 -3.28 -17.90
N HIS A 10 35.22 -2.84 -19.14
CA HIS A 10 35.16 -1.42 -19.47
C HIS A 10 33.96 -0.78 -18.73
N PRO A 11 34.11 0.37 -18.07
CA PRO A 11 33.02 1.06 -17.36
C PRO A 11 31.77 1.26 -18.21
N PHE A 12 31.98 1.52 -19.52
CA PHE A 12 30.90 1.59 -20.51
C PHE A 12 30.03 0.32 -20.55
N LEU A 13 30.63 -0.87 -20.60
CA LEU A 13 29.86 -2.13 -20.63
C LEU A 13 29.03 -2.31 -19.35
N ILE A 14 29.56 -1.95 -18.19
CA ILE A 14 28.82 -2.02 -16.92
C ILE A 14 27.61 -1.07 -16.97
N PHE A 15 27.82 0.15 -17.46
CA PHE A 15 26.74 1.13 -17.61
C PHE A 15 25.67 0.66 -18.60
N THR A 16 26.06 0.11 -19.76
CA THR A 16 25.13 -0.43 -20.75
C THR A 16 24.31 -1.59 -20.18
N LEU A 17 24.93 -2.52 -19.45
CA LEU A 17 24.22 -3.65 -18.84
C LEU A 17 23.32 -3.22 -17.68
N PHE A 18 23.70 -2.18 -16.93
CA PHE A 18 22.84 -1.54 -15.95
C PHE A 18 21.60 -0.95 -16.63
N LEU A 19 21.78 -0.16 -17.68
CA LEU A 19 20.68 0.47 -18.41
C LEU A 19 19.76 -0.58 -19.04
N PHE A 20 20.33 -1.62 -19.65
CA PHE A 20 19.59 -2.77 -20.17
C PHE A 20 18.74 -3.42 -19.08
N SER A 21 19.30 -3.64 -17.89
CA SER A 21 18.57 -4.21 -16.75
C SER A 21 17.39 -3.36 -16.31
N VAL A 22 17.56 -2.03 -16.27
CA VAL A 22 16.51 -1.07 -15.94
C VAL A 22 15.43 -1.04 -17.02
N LEU A 23 15.80 -1.04 -18.30
CA LEU A 23 14.87 -1.00 -19.42
C LEU A 23 14.02 -2.29 -19.50
N CYS A 24 14.62 -3.49 -19.37
CA CYS A 24 13.85 -4.73 -19.33
C CYS A 24 12.83 -4.73 -18.20
N ALA A 25 13.24 -4.29 -17.01
CA ALA A 25 12.39 -4.12 -15.84
C ALA A 25 11.24 -3.11 -16.09
N PHE A 26 11.53 -1.99 -16.76
CA PHE A 26 10.53 -1.00 -17.11
C PHE A 26 9.51 -1.53 -18.12
N PHE A 27 9.98 -2.16 -19.20
CA PHE A 27 9.13 -2.73 -20.24
C PHE A 27 8.24 -3.88 -19.73
N ALA A 28 8.77 -4.74 -18.85
CA ALA A 28 7.97 -5.79 -18.22
C ALA A 28 6.83 -5.19 -17.38
N ARG A 29 7.10 -4.16 -16.58
CA ARG A 29 6.07 -3.44 -15.81
C ARG A 29 5.08 -2.72 -16.71
N THR A 30 5.54 -2.11 -17.80
CA THR A 30 4.68 -1.42 -18.76
C THR A 30 3.73 -2.37 -19.46
N TRP A 31 4.20 -3.56 -19.86
CA TRP A 31 3.35 -4.62 -20.40
C TRP A 31 2.19 -4.95 -19.46
N HIS A 32 2.52 -5.21 -18.19
CA HIS A 32 1.56 -5.57 -17.17
C HIS A 32 0.59 -4.44 -16.87
N TYR A 33 1.09 -3.22 -16.66
CA TYR A 33 0.25 -2.03 -16.48
C TYR A 33 -0.75 -1.86 -17.63
N ASN A 34 -0.29 -1.97 -18.88
CA ASN A 34 -1.16 -1.78 -20.04
C ASN A 34 -2.26 -2.86 -20.10
N GLY A 35 -1.92 -4.13 -19.87
CA GLY A 35 -2.92 -5.20 -19.81
C GLY A 35 -3.94 -5.04 -18.67
N GLU A 36 -3.51 -4.52 -17.52
CA GLU A 36 -4.39 -4.22 -16.39
C GLU A 36 -5.29 -3.00 -16.69
N ALA A 37 -4.74 -1.94 -17.27
CA ALA A 37 -5.49 -0.77 -17.69
C ALA A 37 -6.56 -1.12 -18.73
N ASP A 38 -6.29 -2.05 -19.66
CA ASP A 38 -7.30 -2.56 -20.60
C ASP A 38 -8.45 -3.25 -19.87
N SER A 39 -8.10 -4.12 -18.92
CA SER A 39 -9.07 -4.91 -18.18
C SER A 39 -9.96 -4.03 -17.32
N ILE A 40 -9.39 -2.98 -16.70
CA ILE A 40 -10.13 -1.99 -15.91
C ILE A 40 -11.01 -1.12 -16.81
N ALA A 41 -10.48 -0.62 -17.93
CA ALA A 41 -11.27 0.18 -18.87
C ALA A 41 -12.47 -0.61 -19.41
N ALA A 42 -12.26 -1.89 -19.76
CA ALA A 42 -13.33 -2.79 -20.17
C ALA A 42 -14.35 -3.03 -19.04
N ALA A 43 -13.90 -3.17 -17.79
CA ALA A 43 -14.79 -3.31 -16.63
C ALA A 43 -15.63 -2.04 -16.37
N ILE A 44 -15.05 -0.86 -16.58
CA ILE A 44 -15.74 0.44 -16.45
C ILE A 44 -16.70 0.68 -17.63
N GLY A 45 -16.38 0.15 -18.82
CA GLY A 45 -17.04 0.51 -20.07
C GLY A 45 -16.50 1.83 -20.66
N ASP A 46 -15.23 2.14 -20.39
CA ASP A 46 -14.52 3.29 -20.97
C ASP A 46 -14.05 2.98 -22.41
N LYS A 47 -13.51 3.97 -23.13
CA LYS A 47 -13.15 3.89 -24.54
C LYS A 47 -12.33 2.62 -24.86
N PRO A 48 -12.72 1.85 -25.90
CA PRO A 48 -11.95 0.68 -26.32
C PRO A 48 -10.56 1.14 -26.79
N VAL A 49 -9.51 0.51 -26.26
CA VAL A 49 -8.15 0.82 -26.69
C VAL A 49 -7.93 0.25 -28.09
N PRO A 50 -7.44 1.04 -29.07
CA PRO A 50 -7.00 0.52 -30.35
C PRO A 50 -5.69 -0.25 -30.19
N LEU A 51 -5.76 -1.45 -29.59
CA LEU A 51 -4.62 -2.36 -29.46
C LEU A 51 -4.51 -3.24 -30.72
N SER A 52 -4.22 -2.64 -31.86
CA SER A 52 -3.72 -3.40 -33.01
C SER A 52 -2.23 -3.70 -32.83
N GLY A 53 -1.89 -4.76 -32.08
CA GLY A 53 -0.55 -5.36 -32.05
C GLY A 53 0.10 -5.51 -30.67
N ILE A 54 0.87 -6.61 -30.51
CA ILE A 54 1.61 -6.98 -29.28
C ILE A 54 2.59 -5.88 -28.83
N LEU A 55 3.20 -5.15 -29.76
CA LEU A 55 4.18 -4.10 -29.46
C LEU A 55 3.57 -2.90 -28.73
N ASN A 56 2.28 -2.61 -28.94
CA ASN A 56 1.61 -1.50 -28.28
C ASN A 56 1.49 -1.70 -26.76
N ARG A 57 1.53 -2.94 -26.27
CA ARG A 57 1.58 -3.22 -24.83
C ARG A 57 2.89 -2.79 -24.18
N PHE A 58 3.96 -2.60 -24.95
CA PHE A 58 5.22 -2.06 -24.43
C PHE A 58 5.30 -0.53 -24.51
N ASN A 59 4.35 0.13 -25.16
CA ASN A 59 4.37 1.58 -25.29
C ASN A 59 3.97 2.25 -23.96
N PRO A 60 4.85 3.05 -23.34
CA PRO A 60 4.57 3.69 -22.07
C PRO A 60 3.68 4.95 -22.19
N PHE A 61 3.43 5.44 -23.41
CA PHE A 61 2.68 6.67 -23.71
C PHE A 61 1.29 6.42 -24.31
N LEU A 62 0.91 5.16 -24.54
CA LEU A 62 -0.45 4.84 -24.98
C LEU A 62 -1.40 5.04 -23.77
N ARG A 63 -2.32 6.02 -23.81
CA ARG A 63 -3.75 5.95 -23.35
C ARG A 63 -4.35 7.27 -22.82
N ASP A 64 -5.65 7.41 -23.06
CA ASP A 64 -6.56 8.38 -22.43
C ASP A 64 -7.55 7.73 -21.43
N ASN A 65 -7.39 6.43 -21.12
CA ASN A 65 -8.38 5.66 -20.36
C ASN A 65 -8.25 5.89 -18.85
N PHE A 66 -9.40 5.92 -18.18
CA PHE A 66 -9.46 6.11 -16.74
C PHE A 66 -9.10 4.81 -15.98
N VAL A 67 -8.04 4.90 -15.18
CA VAL A 67 -7.65 3.87 -14.23
C VAL A 67 -7.69 4.51 -12.85
N PRO A 68 -8.70 4.23 -12.00
CA PRO A 68 -8.82 4.88 -10.71
C PRO A 68 -7.70 4.41 -9.76
N PHE A 69 -7.13 5.35 -9.01
CA PHE A 69 -6.41 5.05 -7.78
C PHE A 69 -7.43 4.72 -6.70
N THR A 70 -7.16 3.67 -5.91
CA THR A 70 -8.08 3.15 -4.88
C THR A 70 -7.46 3.19 -3.48
N ILE A 71 -8.29 3.21 -2.44
CA ILE A 71 -7.88 3.10 -1.03
C ILE A 71 -6.75 4.09 -0.69
N GLU A 72 -5.57 3.62 -0.28
CA GLU A 72 -4.44 4.46 0.14
C GLU A 72 -3.88 5.29 -1.02
N SER A 73 -3.87 4.70 -2.22
CA SER A 73 -3.30 5.34 -3.40
C SER A 73 -4.10 6.57 -3.87
N ALA A 74 -5.40 6.60 -3.61
CA ALA A 74 -6.24 7.75 -3.92
C ALA A 74 -5.89 8.97 -3.04
N ILE A 75 -5.58 8.75 -1.75
CA ILE A 75 -5.11 9.81 -0.86
C ILE A 75 -3.73 10.32 -1.33
N MET A 76 -2.80 9.41 -1.64
CA MET A 76 -1.49 9.81 -2.16
C MET A 76 -1.61 10.60 -3.47
N TYR A 77 -2.50 10.17 -4.37
CA TYR A 77 -2.79 10.87 -5.61
C TYR A 77 -3.33 12.29 -5.36
N SER A 78 -4.31 12.45 -4.47
CA SER A 78 -4.88 13.74 -4.09
C SER A 78 -3.80 14.73 -3.62
N TYR A 79 -2.93 14.31 -2.70
CA TYR A 79 -1.85 15.18 -2.21
C TYR A 79 -0.76 15.45 -3.25
N THR A 80 -0.43 14.46 -4.09
CA THR A 80 0.52 14.67 -5.20
C THR A 80 -0.03 15.69 -6.19
N HIS A 81 -1.32 15.63 -6.50
CA HIS A 81 -2.00 16.55 -7.41
C HIS A 81 -2.04 17.98 -6.85
N ASP A 82 -2.34 18.15 -5.56
CA ASP A 82 -2.30 19.46 -4.90
C ASP A 82 -0.88 20.06 -4.93
N LEU A 83 0.14 19.27 -4.60
CA LEU A 83 1.55 19.70 -4.69
C LEU A 83 1.93 20.08 -6.13
N ALA A 84 1.50 19.30 -7.12
CA ALA A 84 1.76 19.54 -8.54
C ALA A 84 1.13 20.85 -9.03
N LYS A 85 -0.05 21.21 -8.51
CA LYS A 85 -0.73 22.50 -8.75
C LYS A 85 -0.12 23.68 -7.99
N GLY A 86 0.93 23.46 -7.20
CA GLY A 86 1.61 24.51 -6.43
C GLY A 86 0.97 24.81 -5.08
N LYS A 87 -0.04 24.05 -4.66
CA LYS A 87 -0.57 24.15 -3.30
C LYS A 87 0.43 23.51 -2.33
N SER A 88 0.58 24.08 -1.14
CA SER A 88 1.26 23.41 -0.03
C SER A 88 0.37 22.32 0.53
N ILE A 89 0.95 21.20 0.97
CA ILE A 89 0.22 20.27 1.85
C ILE A 89 -0.12 21.06 3.12
N ALA A 90 -1.40 21.21 3.41
CA ALA A 90 -1.87 21.93 4.59
C ALA A 90 -1.24 21.30 5.85
N GLY A 91 -1.02 22.12 6.88
CA GLY A 91 -0.63 21.62 8.20
C GLY A 91 -1.56 20.50 8.62
N CYS A 92 -2.86 20.81 8.76
CA CYS A 92 -3.93 19.84 8.94
C CYS A 92 -4.91 19.89 7.75
N ASP A 93 -5.29 18.72 7.22
CA ASP A 93 -6.24 18.62 6.10
C ASP A 93 -7.68 18.61 6.61
N LYS A 94 -8.38 19.73 6.46
CA LYS A 94 -9.80 19.89 6.86
C LYS A 94 -10.77 19.01 6.07
N SER A 95 -10.32 18.37 4.98
CA SER A 95 -11.11 17.38 4.25
C SER A 95 -11.02 15.98 4.86
N LEU A 96 -10.16 15.77 5.87
CA LEU A 96 -10.14 14.57 6.70
C LEU A 96 -10.83 14.87 8.03
N LEU A 97 -12.13 14.64 8.07
CA LEU A 97 -12.97 14.94 9.23
C LEU A 97 -12.45 14.19 10.47
N GLY A 98 -12.40 14.89 11.61
CA GLY A 98 -11.92 14.30 12.86
C GLY A 98 -10.40 14.11 12.93
N MET A 99 -9.63 14.61 11.95
CA MET A 99 -8.15 14.62 11.96
C MET A 99 -7.55 16.02 12.00
N ASP A 100 -8.36 17.03 12.38
CA ASP A 100 -7.97 18.44 12.38
C ASP A 100 -6.79 18.76 13.32
N ASP A 101 -6.53 17.89 14.28
CA ASP A 101 -5.49 17.99 15.31
C ASP A 101 -4.15 17.36 14.92
N ILE A 102 -4.09 16.54 13.85
CA ILE A 102 -2.86 15.84 13.46
C ILE A 102 -2.38 16.34 12.10
N PRO A 103 -1.17 16.91 12.02
CA PRO A 103 -0.66 17.37 10.74
C PRO A 103 -0.53 16.24 9.71
N VAL A 104 -0.79 16.50 8.43
CA VAL A 104 -0.73 15.48 7.36
C VAL A 104 0.65 14.81 7.31
N ALA A 105 1.72 15.58 7.47
CA ALA A 105 3.09 15.08 7.52
C ALA A 105 3.38 14.19 8.75
N GLY A 106 2.57 14.29 9.80
CA GLY A 106 2.58 13.41 10.97
C GLY A 106 1.72 12.15 10.79
N GLN A 107 0.69 12.22 9.93
CA GLN A 107 -0.20 11.09 9.62
C GLN A 107 0.45 10.09 8.66
N MET A 108 1.16 10.58 7.64
CA MET A 108 1.83 9.73 6.64
C MET A 108 3.16 10.34 6.16
N SER A 109 4.08 9.48 5.72
CA SER A 109 5.36 9.91 5.15
C SER A 109 5.16 10.51 3.75
N LEU A 110 5.57 11.76 3.48
CA LEU A 110 5.18 12.47 2.24
C LEU A 110 6.18 12.37 1.06
N GLY A 111 7.25 11.59 1.17
CA GLY A 111 8.35 11.66 0.20
C GLY A 111 8.00 11.20 -1.22
N LEU A 112 7.04 10.27 -1.38
CA LEU A 112 6.57 9.83 -2.71
C LEU A 112 5.78 10.95 -3.42
N GLU A 113 4.90 11.64 -2.69
CA GLU A 113 4.08 12.72 -3.22
C GLU A 113 4.96 13.87 -3.70
N TYR A 114 5.95 14.26 -2.90
CA TYR A 114 6.95 15.25 -3.30
C TYR A 114 7.71 14.80 -4.55
N PHE A 115 8.18 13.54 -4.59
CA PHE A 115 8.91 13.02 -5.75
C PHE A 115 8.09 13.08 -7.04
N LEU A 116 6.84 12.63 -7.01
CA LEU A 116 5.96 12.60 -8.18
C LEU A 116 5.52 14.01 -8.60
N ALA A 117 5.13 14.86 -7.64
CA ALA A 117 4.67 16.21 -7.93
C ALA A 117 5.79 17.07 -8.55
N TYR A 118 6.99 17.02 -7.99
CA TYR A 118 8.13 17.77 -8.54
C TYR A 118 8.63 17.19 -9.86
N GLY A 119 8.54 15.87 -10.04
CA GLY A 119 8.80 15.25 -11.34
C GLY A 119 7.84 15.75 -12.42
N TYR A 120 6.57 15.93 -12.10
CA TYR A 120 5.60 16.52 -13.04
C TYR A 120 5.84 18.02 -13.29
N LYS A 121 6.19 18.79 -12.26
CA LYS A 121 6.60 20.20 -12.45
C LYS A 121 7.80 20.31 -13.37
N LEU A 122 8.78 19.42 -13.23
CA LEU A 122 9.94 19.35 -14.12
C LEU A 122 9.51 19.00 -15.56
N LYS A 123 8.61 18.03 -15.75
CA LYS A 123 8.04 17.73 -17.07
C LYS A 123 7.42 18.97 -17.72
N LYS A 124 6.62 19.74 -16.96
CA LYS A 124 5.98 20.98 -17.44
C LYS A 124 6.96 22.05 -17.90
N MET A 125 8.21 22.04 -17.42
CA MET A 125 9.24 22.97 -17.89
C MET A 125 9.71 22.66 -19.32
N PHE A 126 9.58 21.41 -19.78
CA PHE A 126 10.08 20.96 -21.07
C PHE A 126 8.97 20.58 -22.07
N PHE A 127 7.77 20.27 -21.57
CA PHE A 127 6.65 19.79 -22.38
C PHE A 127 5.35 20.48 -21.98
N THR A 128 4.59 20.93 -22.99
CA THR A 128 3.26 21.53 -22.78
C THR A 128 2.26 20.45 -22.37
N PRO A 129 1.52 20.63 -21.26
CA PRO A 129 0.41 19.74 -20.90
C PRO A 129 -0.67 19.74 -21.97
N SER A 130 -1.35 18.61 -22.17
CA SER A 130 -2.49 18.53 -23.09
C SER A 130 -3.68 19.39 -22.65
N GLY A 131 -3.79 19.71 -21.35
CA GLY A 131 -4.88 20.52 -20.80
C GLY A 131 -6.26 19.84 -20.85
N THR A 132 -6.30 18.53 -21.10
CA THR A 132 -7.53 17.77 -21.27
C THR A 132 -8.14 17.41 -19.91
N THR A 133 -9.43 17.67 -19.70
CA THR A 133 -10.22 17.08 -18.61
C THR A 133 -10.95 15.85 -19.13
N SER A 134 -10.98 14.75 -18.38
CA SER A 134 -11.79 13.57 -18.74
C SER A 134 -13.10 13.55 -17.95
N LEU A 135 -13.96 12.59 -18.29
CA LEU A 135 -15.22 12.36 -17.58
C LEU A 135 -14.99 12.11 -16.08
N TYR A 136 -13.93 11.39 -15.73
CA TYR A 136 -13.70 10.86 -14.39
C TYR A 136 -12.59 11.59 -13.60
N GLU A 137 -11.71 12.33 -14.27
CA GLU A 137 -10.59 13.02 -13.62
C GLU A 137 -10.25 14.36 -14.28
N ASP A 138 -9.66 15.27 -13.49
CA ASP A 138 -9.37 16.65 -13.92
C ASP A 138 -8.12 16.78 -14.80
N ASP A 139 -7.13 15.88 -14.66
CA ASP A 139 -5.83 15.98 -15.33
C ASP A 139 -5.26 14.58 -15.67
N PRO A 140 -5.71 13.94 -16.77
CA PRO A 140 -5.21 12.65 -17.22
C PRO A 140 -3.72 12.67 -17.60
N ASP A 141 -3.20 13.82 -18.09
CA ASP A 141 -1.78 13.97 -18.43
C ASP A 141 -0.90 13.84 -17.18
N PHE A 142 -1.33 14.46 -16.08
CA PHE A 142 -0.70 14.28 -14.77
C PHE A 142 -0.76 12.82 -14.30
N THR A 143 -1.95 12.21 -14.32
CA THR A 143 -2.15 10.80 -13.92
C THR A 143 -1.23 9.86 -14.69
N ASN A 144 -1.15 10.01 -16.01
CA ASN A 144 -0.28 9.21 -16.86
C ASN A 144 1.20 9.43 -16.55
N TRP A 145 1.61 10.68 -16.32
CA TRP A 145 2.99 11.00 -15.99
C TRP A 145 3.46 10.38 -14.69
N ILE A 146 2.68 10.50 -13.61
CA ILE A 146 3.12 9.96 -12.32
C ILE A 146 3.25 8.42 -12.36
N ARG A 147 2.38 7.75 -13.13
CA ARG A 147 2.45 6.30 -13.37
C ARG A 147 3.67 5.92 -14.20
N PHE A 148 4.04 6.72 -15.20
CA PHE A 148 5.28 6.57 -15.94
C PHE A 148 6.51 6.72 -15.02
N GLN A 149 6.57 7.83 -14.28
CA GLN A 149 7.69 8.19 -13.43
C GLN A 149 7.95 7.12 -12.36
N ILE A 150 6.92 6.64 -11.67
CA ILE A 150 7.11 5.65 -10.60
C ILE A 150 7.49 4.26 -11.15
N ARG A 151 6.97 3.84 -12.32
CA ARG A 151 7.41 2.61 -13.02
C ARG A 151 8.87 2.67 -13.40
N LEU A 152 9.33 3.80 -13.93
CA LEU A 152 10.72 3.99 -14.30
C LEU A 152 11.61 3.97 -13.05
N TRP A 153 11.21 4.68 -12.01
CA TRP A 153 11.92 4.74 -10.74
C TRP A 153 12.08 3.35 -10.09
N THR A 154 10.99 2.60 -9.90
CA THR A 154 11.05 1.26 -9.28
C THR A 154 11.91 0.28 -10.10
N SER A 155 12.01 0.48 -11.41
CA SER A 155 12.84 -0.34 -12.31
C SER A 155 14.34 -0.20 -12.07
N LEU A 156 14.79 0.89 -11.41
CA LEU A 156 16.18 1.03 -10.94
C LEU A 156 16.60 -0.08 -9.98
N THR A 157 15.65 -0.72 -9.28
CA THR A 157 15.93 -1.85 -8.38
C THR A 157 16.68 -2.98 -9.09
N ALA A 158 16.27 -3.35 -10.32
CA ALA A 158 16.95 -4.39 -11.10
C ALA A 158 18.38 -3.98 -11.48
N GLY A 159 18.58 -2.71 -11.87
CA GLY A 159 19.90 -2.15 -12.13
C GLY A 159 20.80 -2.14 -10.89
N PHE A 160 20.27 -1.75 -9.73
CA PHE A 160 21.03 -1.78 -8.49
C PHE A 160 21.36 -3.19 -8.01
N ILE A 161 20.50 -4.19 -8.28
CA ILE A 161 20.82 -5.61 -8.06
C ILE A 161 22.01 -6.04 -8.94
N PHE A 162 22.00 -5.68 -10.23
CA PHE A 162 23.13 -5.93 -11.12
C PHE A 162 24.43 -5.33 -10.56
N LEU A 163 24.42 -4.05 -10.19
CA LEU A 163 25.59 -3.37 -9.63
C LEU A 163 26.03 -3.97 -8.30
N TRP A 164 25.08 -4.35 -7.43
CA TRP A 164 25.37 -5.03 -6.17
C TRP A 164 26.11 -6.34 -6.41
N LEU A 165 25.65 -7.15 -7.36
CA LEU A 165 26.30 -8.40 -7.77
C LEU A 165 27.72 -8.16 -8.31
N ILE A 166 27.92 -7.15 -9.16
CA ILE A 166 29.26 -6.74 -9.61
C ILE A 166 30.15 -6.33 -8.43
N ILE A 167 29.63 -5.58 -7.47
CA ILE A 167 30.35 -5.12 -6.27
C ILE A 167 30.73 -6.29 -5.35
N VAL A 168 29.98 -7.40 -5.33
CA VAL A 168 30.41 -8.62 -4.60
C VAL A 168 31.27 -9.57 -5.44
N ARG A 169 31.76 -9.10 -6.60
CA ARG A 169 32.62 -9.84 -7.55
C ARG A 169 31.92 -11.02 -8.23
N CYS A 170 30.61 -10.94 -8.42
CA CYS A 170 29.92 -11.83 -9.33
C CYS A 170 30.29 -11.47 -10.78
N PRO A 171 30.59 -12.45 -11.67
CA PRO A 171 30.77 -12.16 -13.08
C PRO A 171 29.52 -11.53 -13.69
N TRP A 172 29.69 -10.61 -14.65
CA TRP A 172 28.60 -9.80 -15.20
C TRP A 172 27.45 -10.65 -15.79
N TYR A 173 27.77 -11.79 -16.40
CA TYR A 173 26.79 -12.69 -17.01
C TYR A 173 25.98 -13.49 -15.97
N PHE A 174 26.45 -13.62 -14.73
CA PHE A 174 25.61 -14.08 -13.62
C PHE A 174 24.88 -12.91 -12.95
N ALA A 175 25.52 -11.74 -12.89
CA ALA A 175 24.88 -10.54 -12.35
C ALA A 175 23.61 -10.15 -13.14
N ILE A 176 23.63 -10.29 -14.47
CA ILE A 176 22.46 -10.02 -15.31
C ILE A 176 21.33 -11.02 -15.04
N ILE A 177 21.61 -12.29 -14.72
CA ILE A 177 20.59 -13.27 -14.34
C ILE A 177 19.82 -12.79 -13.10
N GLY A 178 20.53 -12.25 -12.09
CA GLY A 178 19.89 -11.67 -10.91
C GLY A 178 19.00 -10.48 -11.22
N ALA A 179 19.47 -9.59 -12.10
CA ALA A 179 18.69 -8.44 -12.54
C ALA A 179 17.45 -8.85 -13.35
N MET A 180 17.59 -9.79 -14.27
CA MET A 180 16.48 -10.34 -15.07
C MET A 180 15.46 -11.06 -14.19
N LEU A 181 15.93 -11.80 -13.17
CA LEU A 181 15.03 -12.44 -12.22
C LEU A 181 14.12 -11.41 -11.53
N HIS A 182 14.70 -10.31 -11.04
CA HIS A 182 13.90 -9.23 -10.46
C HIS A 182 13.08 -8.46 -11.51
N ALA A 183 13.54 -8.37 -12.75
CA ALA A 183 12.81 -7.67 -13.81
C ALA A 183 11.50 -8.39 -14.17
N PHE A 184 11.51 -9.72 -14.18
CA PHE A 184 10.39 -10.53 -14.71
C PHE A 184 9.63 -11.35 -13.68
N SER A 185 10.16 -11.57 -12.47
CA SER A 185 9.46 -12.38 -11.47
C SER A 185 8.11 -11.75 -11.11
N PRO A 186 7.02 -12.55 -11.06
CA PRO A 186 5.71 -12.05 -10.65
C PRO A 186 5.73 -11.35 -9.30
N ALA A 187 6.54 -11.80 -8.33
CA ALA A 187 6.75 -11.12 -7.06
C ALA A 187 7.31 -9.69 -7.18
N ALA A 188 8.15 -9.41 -8.17
CA ALA A 188 8.70 -8.07 -8.34
C ALA A 188 7.79 -7.15 -9.18
N ILE A 189 6.75 -7.70 -9.82
CA ILE A 189 5.84 -6.98 -10.72
C ILE A 189 4.48 -6.76 -10.07
N ALA A 190 3.94 -7.74 -9.36
CA ALA A 190 2.53 -7.80 -8.98
C ALA A 190 2.00 -6.57 -8.23
N ARG A 191 2.85 -5.82 -7.52
CA ARG A 191 2.47 -4.58 -6.84
C ARG A 191 3.06 -3.31 -7.46
N TYR A 192 3.95 -3.46 -8.42
CA TYR A 192 4.83 -2.40 -8.91
C TYR A 192 4.61 -2.09 -10.39
N THR A 193 3.36 -2.18 -10.82
CA THR A 193 2.91 -1.79 -12.17
C THR A 193 2.52 -0.32 -12.23
N ALA A 194 2.58 0.43 -11.12
CA ALA A 194 1.99 1.76 -10.95
C ALA A 194 0.48 1.83 -11.16
N GLN A 195 -0.25 0.71 -11.09
CA GLN A 195 -1.71 0.73 -10.97
C GLN A 195 -2.14 1.44 -9.68
N ASP A 196 -1.48 1.11 -8.57
CA ASP A 196 -1.65 1.75 -7.27
C ASP A 196 -0.36 2.48 -6.91
N LEU A 197 -0.47 3.68 -6.35
CA LEU A 197 0.66 4.34 -5.70
C LEU A 197 0.93 3.66 -4.36
N VAL A 198 2.11 3.08 -4.19
CA VAL A 198 2.53 2.47 -2.93
C VAL A 198 3.93 2.91 -2.55
N ARG A 199 4.15 3.17 -1.24
CA ARG A 199 5.46 3.56 -0.68
C ARG A 199 6.60 2.62 -1.09
N GLY A 200 6.29 1.32 -1.24
CA GLY A 200 7.26 0.31 -1.65
C GLY A 200 7.87 0.55 -3.02
N GLU A 201 7.12 1.07 -4.00
CA GLU A 201 7.65 1.37 -5.34
C GLU A 201 8.75 2.44 -5.29
N PHE A 202 8.53 3.45 -4.44
CA PHE A 202 9.49 4.51 -4.23
C PHE A 202 10.71 4.04 -3.45
N CYS A 203 10.49 3.24 -2.41
CA CYS A 203 11.53 2.97 -1.43
C CYS A 203 12.44 1.79 -1.83
N LEU A 204 11.98 0.83 -2.63
CA LEU A 204 12.79 -0.34 -3.00
C LEU A 204 14.12 -0.01 -3.73
N PRO A 205 14.16 0.92 -4.70
CA PRO A 205 15.42 1.38 -5.28
C PRO A 205 16.39 1.93 -4.22
N LEU A 206 15.89 2.71 -3.26
CA LEU A 206 16.70 3.30 -2.19
C LEU A 206 17.24 2.26 -1.22
N ILE A 207 16.42 1.26 -0.86
CA ILE A 207 16.84 0.12 -0.02
C ILE A 207 17.95 -0.67 -0.73
N THR A 208 17.74 -0.99 -2.00
CA THR A 208 18.70 -1.76 -2.81
C THR A 208 20.01 -0.98 -3.01
N ALA A 209 19.91 0.31 -3.31
CA ALA A 209 21.06 1.21 -3.40
C ALA A 209 21.82 1.28 -2.07
N SER A 210 21.13 1.31 -0.93
CA SER A 210 21.75 1.30 0.39
C SER A 210 22.58 0.04 0.64
N PHE A 211 22.04 -1.15 0.32
CA PHE A 211 22.82 -2.40 0.40
C PHE A 211 24.01 -2.38 -0.55
N MET A 212 23.79 -2.00 -1.80
CA MET A 212 24.84 -1.88 -2.82
C MET A 212 25.99 -0.95 -2.34
N LEU A 213 25.65 0.26 -1.89
CA LEU A 213 26.60 1.28 -1.43
C LEU A 213 27.34 0.83 -0.17
N ALA A 214 26.67 0.16 0.77
CA ALA A 214 27.32 -0.37 1.95
C ALA A 214 28.35 -1.45 1.61
N TYR A 215 28.00 -2.40 0.74
CA TYR A 215 28.97 -3.40 0.25
C TYR A 215 30.13 -2.76 -0.52
N TRP A 216 29.87 -1.66 -1.23
CA TRP A 216 30.93 -0.91 -1.89
C TRP A 216 31.86 -0.22 -0.89
N ALA A 217 31.29 0.42 0.15
CA ALA A 217 32.02 1.06 1.23
C ALA A 217 32.84 0.07 2.06
N PHE A 218 32.30 -1.13 2.33
CA PHE A 218 33.02 -2.22 3.01
C PHE A 218 34.31 -2.62 2.28
N ARG A 219 34.30 -2.56 0.94
CA ARG A 219 35.48 -2.88 0.12
C ARG A 219 36.43 -1.68 0.01
N ARG A 220 35.90 -0.54 -0.46
CA ARG A 220 36.64 0.70 -0.69
C ARG A 220 35.81 1.87 -0.16
N SER A 221 36.04 2.19 1.10
CA SER A 221 35.45 3.37 1.74
C SER A 221 35.99 4.64 1.08
N SER A 222 35.09 5.57 0.80
CA SER A 222 35.40 6.96 0.45
C SER A 222 34.30 7.85 1.03
N PRO A 223 34.58 9.12 1.36
CA PRO A 223 33.60 10.03 1.93
C PRO A 223 32.32 10.11 1.08
N LEU A 224 32.47 10.26 -0.24
CA LEU A 224 31.33 10.31 -1.17
C LEU A 224 30.41 9.08 -1.05
N LYS A 225 30.96 7.86 -0.95
CA LYS A 225 30.13 6.64 -0.85
C LYS A 225 29.41 6.54 0.49
N LEU A 226 30.05 7.03 1.55
CA LEU A 226 29.44 7.09 2.86
C LEU A 226 28.31 8.14 2.87
N ILE A 227 28.53 9.32 2.29
CA ILE A 227 27.48 10.35 2.14
C ILE A 227 26.29 9.78 1.35
N LEU A 228 26.56 9.16 0.19
CA LEU A 228 25.49 8.54 -0.63
C LEU A 228 24.76 7.43 0.15
N LEU A 229 25.47 6.60 0.90
CA LEU A 229 24.86 5.59 1.77
C LEU A 229 23.95 6.23 2.82
N GLY A 230 24.42 7.29 3.48
CA GLY A 230 23.64 8.03 4.47
C GLY A 230 22.38 8.63 3.86
N MET A 231 22.49 9.25 2.68
CA MET A 231 21.36 9.82 1.95
C MET A 231 20.34 8.75 1.55
N THR A 232 20.78 7.61 0.98
CA THR A 232 19.84 6.56 0.57
C THR A 232 19.15 5.91 1.75
N VAL A 233 19.85 5.72 2.88
CA VAL A 233 19.27 5.18 4.11
C VAL A 233 18.30 6.17 4.74
N PHE A 234 18.68 7.45 4.84
CA PHE A 234 17.82 8.51 5.36
C PHE A 234 16.53 8.60 4.54
N LEU A 235 16.64 8.69 3.21
CA LEU A 235 15.47 8.77 2.32
C LEU A 235 14.62 7.50 2.38
N ALA A 236 15.22 6.32 2.45
CA ALA A 236 14.46 5.07 2.58
C ALA A 236 13.66 5.04 3.89
N VAL A 237 14.29 5.34 5.02
CA VAL A 237 13.60 5.38 6.33
C VAL A 237 12.55 6.49 6.34
N ALA A 238 12.87 7.69 5.85
CA ALA A 238 11.97 8.83 5.82
C ALA A 238 10.68 8.60 5.02
N THR A 239 10.70 7.67 4.05
CA THR A 239 9.60 7.46 3.11
C THR A 239 8.88 6.14 3.24
N TRP A 240 9.43 5.18 4.00
CA TRP A 240 8.76 3.94 4.30
C TRP A 240 9.19 3.36 5.64
N ASP A 241 8.24 3.19 6.55
CA ASP A 241 8.44 2.69 7.90
C ASP A 241 8.90 1.22 7.96
N ILE A 242 8.53 0.39 6.98
CA ILE A 242 8.97 -1.02 6.91
C ILE A 242 10.50 -1.15 6.82
N CYS A 243 11.21 -0.09 6.44
CA CYS A 243 12.67 -0.04 6.46
C CYS A 243 13.23 -0.38 7.85
N GLN A 244 12.46 -0.14 8.91
CA GLN A 244 12.79 -0.56 10.27
C GLN A 244 13.02 -2.06 10.38
N ILE A 245 12.14 -2.88 9.78
CA ILE A 245 12.30 -4.33 9.77
C ILE A 245 13.52 -4.71 8.93
N CYS A 246 13.67 -4.10 7.74
CA CYS A 246 14.74 -4.46 6.83
C CYS A 246 16.14 -4.14 7.37
N PHE A 247 16.36 -2.92 7.86
CA PHE A 247 17.63 -2.53 8.46
C PHE A 247 17.83 -3.13 9.85
N GLY A 248 16.76 -3.38 10.61
CA GLY A 248 16.81 -4.11 11.88
C GLY A 248 17.30 -5.54 11.70
N LEU A 249 16.75 -6.29 10.74
CA LEU A 249 17.21 -7.64 10.42
C LEU A 249 18.66 -7.67 9.92
N TRP A 250 19.08 -6.64 9.16
CA TRP A 250 20.48 -6.51 8.78
C TRP A 250 21.40 -6.26 9.97
N ALA A 251 20.97 -5.44 10.94
CA ALA A 251 21.71 -5.21 12.17
C ALA A 251 21.77 -6.48 13.05
N VAL A 252 20.68 -7.25 13.15
CA VAL A 252 20.67 -8.56 13.82
C VAL A 252 21.66 -9.51 13.16
N PHE A 253 21.63 -9.62 11.84
CA PHE A 253 22.62 -10.42 11.10
C PHE A 253 24.04 -10.01 11.45
N GLU A 254 24.29 -8.71 11.57
CA GLU A 254 25.60 -8.20 11.93
C GLU A 254 26.01 -8.57 13.35
N ILE A 255 25.12 -8.42 14.34
CA ILE A 255 25.36 -8.85 15.71
C ILE A 255 25.71 -10.35 15.73
N VAL A 256 24.94 -11.19 15.05
CA VAL A 256 25.20 -12.64 14.94
C VAL A 256 26.58 -12.89 14.31
N ARG A 257 26.94 -12.16 13.26
CA ARG A 257 28.27 -12.27 12.63
C ARG A 257 29.40 -11.98 13.62
N LEU A 258 29.21 -10.99 14.51
CA LEU A 258 30.18 -10.65 15.56
C LEU A 258 30.25 -11.71 16.66
N LEU A 259 29.10 -12.24 17.08
CA LEU A 259 29.01 -13.36 18.03
C LEU A 259 29.73 -14.61 17.48
N CYS A 260 29.64 -14.85 16.17
CA CYS A 260 30.39 -15.92 15.50
C CYS A 260 31.92 -15.66 15.43
N GLY A 261 32.40 -14.50 15.89
CA GLY A 261 33.83 -14.18 16.00
C GLY A 261 34.40 -13.40 14.82
N ALA A 262 33.57 -12.83 13.95
CA ALA A 262 34.06 -12.02 12.85
C ALA A 262 34.65 -10.69 13.34
N VAL A 263 35.67 -10.19 12.61
CA VAL A 263 36.34 -8.93 12.92
C VAL A 263 35.58 -7.77 12.25
N ILE A 264 35.57 -6.60 12.91
CA ILE A 264 35.11 -5.34 12.33
C ILE A 264 36.32 -4.55 11.87
N ASN A 265 36.28 -4.13 10.61
CA ASN A 265 37.25 -3.19 10.07
C ASN A 265 36.70 -1.75 10.15
N VAL A 266 37.60 -0.77 10.10
CA VAL A 266 37.25 0.66 10.13
C VAL A 266 36.23 1.02 9.05
N LYS A 267 36.34 0.43 7.85
CA LYS A 267 35.42 0.68 6.73
C LYS A 267 33.97 0.31 7.07
N ARG A 268 33.77 -0.84 7.69
CA ARG A 268 32.47 -1.36 8.10
C ARG A 268 31.92 -0.62 9.31
N ARG A 269 32.79 -0.24 10.27
CA ARG A 269 32.42 0.68 11.36
C ARG A 269 31.86 2.00 10.82
N ASN A 270 32.58 2.64 9.89
CA ASN A 270 32.17 3.93 9.35
C ASN A 270 30.82 3.83 8.62
N ALA A 271 30.60 2.77 7.84
CA ALA A 271 29.33 2.52 7.17
C ALA A 271 28.16 2.35 8.15
N TRP A 272 28.33 1.53 9.20
CA TRP A 272 27.30 1.38 10.25
C TRP A 272 27.05 2.67 11.03
N THR A 273 28.09 3.44 11.31
CA THR A 273 27.97 4.76 11.97
C THR A 273 27.11 5.69 11.13
N VAL A 274 27.32 5.73 9.81
CA VAL A 274 26.51 6.54 8.89
C VAL A 274 25.07 6.04 8.80
N ILE A 275 24.85 4.73 8.76
CA ILE A 275 23.50 4.14 8.79
C ILE A 275 22.77 4.58 10.07
N PHE A 276 23.44 4.49 11.22
CA PHE A 276 22.86 4.91 12.50
C PHE A 276 22.53 6.40 12.53
N ILE A 277 23.46 7.26 12.10
CA ILE A 277 23.22 8.71 12.01
C ILE A 277 22.04 9.01 11.08
N ALA A 278 21.96 8.35 9.91
CA ALA A 278 20.86 8.53 8.97
C ALA A 278 19.50 8.14 9.57
N VAL A 279 19.43 7.03 10.32
CA VAL A 279 18.20 6.61 11.01
C VAL A 279 17.82 7.60 12.12
N VAL A 280 18.78 8.05 12.92
CA VAL A 280 18.54 9.04 13.99
C VAL A 280 18.07 10.37 13.38
N MET A 281 18.71 10.84 12.32
CA MET A 281 18.28 12.05 11.60
C MET A 281 16.86 11.89 11.03
N ALA A 282 16.49 10.72 10.50
CA ALA A 282 15.13 10.47 10.06
C ALA A 282 14.14 10.57 11.24
N GLY A 283 14.51 10.05 12.41
CA GLY A 283 13.71 10.17 13.64
C GLY A 283 13.58 11.60 14.16
N LEU A 284 14.60 12.43 13.95
CA LEU A 284 14.65 13.82 14.42
C LEU A 284 14.02 14.82 13.46
N PHE A 285 14.12 14.61 12.14
CA PHE A 285 13.73 15.61 11.14
C PHE A 285 12.45 15.28 10.37
N VAL A 286 12.00 14.03 10.37
CA VAL A 286 10.80 13.64 9.61
C VAL A 286 9.58 13.65 10.55
N PRO A 287 8.58 14.51 10.31
CA PRO A 287 7.43 14.65 11.22
C PRO A 287 6.70 13.34 11.48
N TYR A 288 6.53 12.51 10.45
CA TYR A 288 5.95 11.18 10.57
C TYR A 288 6.65 10.32 11.64
N HIS A 289 7.99 10.31 11.63
CA HIS A 289 8.79 9.54 12.60
C HIS A 289 8.84 10.15 13.99
N GLN A 290 8.66 11.47 14.10
CA GLN A 290 8.48 12.13 15.39
C GLN A 290 7.15 11.70 16.03
N THR A 291 6.05 11.77 15.27
CA THR A 291 4.71 11.33 15.72
C THR A 291 4.70 9.85 16.11
N HIS A 292 5.38 9.01 15.33
CA HIS A 292 5.48 7.57 15.58
C HIS A 292 6.65 7.19 16.50
N ARG A 293 7.40 8.16 17.05
CA ARG A 293 8.51 7.96 18.00
C ARG A 293 9.56 6.93 17.54
N LEU A 294 10.07 7.07 16.31
CA LEU A 294 11.09 6.17 15.74
C LEU A 294 12.31 5.96 16.65
N LEU A 295 12.71 6.98 17.41
CA LEU A 295 13.86 6.89 18.33
C LEU A 295 13.67 5.85 19.45
N CYS A 296 12.43 5.47 19.74
CA CYS A 296 12.09 4.44 20.71
C CYS A 296 11.72 3.10 20.05
N SER A 297 11.94 2.96 18.73
CA SER A 297 11.50 1.78 17.99
C SER A 297 12.47 0.60 18.11
N PRO A 298 12.00 -0.63 17.77
CA PRO A 298 12.86 -1.82 17.74
C PRO A 298 14.12 -1.66 16.86
N LEU A 299 14.08 -0.80 15.82
CA LEU A 299 15.24 -0.55 14.97
C LEU A 299 16.38 0.08 15.78
N ILE A 300 16.11 1.14 16.54
CA ILE A 300 17.13 1.83 17.35
C ILE A 300 17.63 0.91 18.47
N ILE A 301 16.72 0.15 19.08
CA ILE A 301 17.03 -0.85 20.10
C ILE A 301 18.04 -1.88 19.60
N ILE A 302 18.01 -2.24 18.32
CA ILE A 302 18.96 -3.20 17.72
C ILE A 302 20.22 -2.49 17.21
N LEU A 303 20.08 -1.31 16.61
CA LEU A 303 21.22 -0.57 16.05
C LEU A 303 22.16 -0.02 17.11
N LEU A 304 21.63 0.50 18.22
CA LEU A 304 22.44 1.08 19.28
C LEU A 304 23.42 0.07 19.91
N PRO A 305 22.99 -1.13 20.38
CA PRO A 305 23.92 -2.14 20.88
C PRO A 305 24.90 -2.63 19.81
N LEU A 306 24.51 -2.67 18.52
CA LEU A 306 25.44 -2.94 17.43
C LEU A 306 26.53 -1.86 17.35
N ILE A 307 26.16 -0.58 17.37
CA ILE A 307 27.12 0.55 17.34
C ILE A 307 28.03 0.53 18.56
N LEU A 308 27.48 0.38 19.77
CA LEU A 308 28.27 0.27 20.99
C LEU A 308 29.24 -0.92 20.91
N SER A 309 28.76 -2.08 20.47
CA SER A 309 29.60 -3.26 20.25
C SER A 309 30.73 -2.99 19.24
N ILE A 310 30.46 -2.20 18.20
CA ILE A 310 31.45 -1.82 17.18
C ILE A 310 32.59 -0.95 17.78
N TYR A 311 32.29 -0.07 18.74
CA TYR A 311 33.25 0.88 19.30
C TYR A 311 33.95 0.38 20.58
N PHE A 312 33.26 -0.37 21.44
CA PHE A 312 33.75 -0.82 22.75
C PHE A 312 34.46 -2.19 22.75
N PHE A 313 34.94 -2.66 21.60
CA PHE A 313 35.60 -3.97 21.52
C PHE A 313 36.84 -4.07 22.42
N GLY A 314 36.82 -5.04 23.35
CA GLY A 314 38.02 -5.55 24.00
C GLY A 314 38.94 -6.30 23.03
N LYS A 315 40.26 -6.26 23.29
CA LYS A 315 41.23 -7.09 22.56
C LYS A 315 40.97 -8.57 22.88
N GLY A 316 40.69 -9.39 21.87
CA GLY A 316 40.50 -10.85 22.00
C GLY A 316 39.11 -11.36 21.61
N ALA A 317 39.04 -12.57 21.02
CA ALA A 317 37.81 -13.11 20.45
C ALA A 317 36.74 -13.46 21.49
N TYR A 318 37.15 -13.91 22.69
CA TYR A 318 36.25 -14.27 23.78
C TYR A 318 35.59 -13.04 24.42
N PHE A 319 36.39 -12.08 24.89
CA PHE A 319 35.89 -10.82 25.47
C PHE A 319 34.98 -10.06 24.51
N ARG A 320 35.29 -10.10 23.21
CA ARG A 320 34.42 -9.56 22.17
C ARG A 320 33.03 -10.20 22.15
N ARG A 321 32.95 -11.54 22.20
CA ARG A 321 31.67 -12.26 22.20
C ARG A 321 30.86 -11.94 23.45
N LEU A 322 31.52 -11.95 24.61
CA LEU A 322 30.92 -11.60 25.88
C LEU A 322 30.39 -10.16 25.88
N THR A 323 31.18 -9.21 25.39
CA THR A 323 30.79 -7.79 25.30
C THR A 323 29.55 -7.61 24.41
N VAL A 324 29.55 -8.19 23.22
CA VAL A 324 28.40 -8.15 22.30
C VAL A 324 27.16 -8.78 22.94
N PHE A 325 27.33 -9.93 23.60
CA PHE A 325 26.24 -10.62 24.28
C PHE A 325 25.65 -9.79 25.42
N VAL A 326 26.48 -9.29 26.33
CA VAL A 326 26.05 -8.48 27.47
C VAL A 326 25.40 -7.17 27.02
N ILE A 327 26.02 -6.43 26.09
CA ILE A 327 25.44 -5.19 25.55
C ILE A 327 24.10 -5.47 24.88
N SER A 328 24.03 -6.50 24.01
CA SER A 328 22.77 -6.85 23.35
C SER A 328 21.70 -7.26 24.36
N LEU A 329 22.05 -8.05 25.37
CA LEU A 329 21.12 -8.50 26.41
C LEU A 329 20.61 -7.33 27.25
N VAL A 330 21.49 -6.44 27.72
CA VAL A 330 21.10 -5.25 28.49
C VAL A 330 20.17 -4.35 27.69
N PHE A 331 20.48 -4.10 26.41
CA PHE A 331 19.63 -3.28 25.55
C PHE A 331 18.31 -3.96 25.21
N LEU A 332 18.28 -5.28 24.97
CA LEU A 332 17.04 -6.01 24.73
C LEU A 332 16.15 -6.05 25.98
N CYS A 333 16.72 -6.28 27.17
CA CYS A 333 15.98 -6.26 28.43
C CYS A 333 15.51 -4.84 28.80
N GLY A 334 16.36 -3.83 28.63
CA GLY A 334 16.00 -2.42 28.85
C GLY A 334 14.96 -1.92 27.85
N ALA A 335 15.04 -2.37 26.60
CA ALA A 335 14.04 -2.11 25.56
C ALA A 335 12.71 -2.76 25.87
N TRP A 336 12.70 -4.03 26.29
CA TRP A 336 11.50 -4.74 26.71
C TRP A 336 10.82 -4.01 27.88
N TYR A 337 11.62 -3.58 28.88
CA TYR A 337 11.11 -2.82 30.02
C TYR A 337 10.54 -1.46 29.62
N THR A 338 11.23 -0.70 28.75
CA THR A 338 10.78 0.63 28.32
C THR A 338 9.59 0.58 27.36
N THR A 339 9.56 -0.36 26.42
CA THR A 339 8.41 -0.55 25.51
C THR A 339 7.15 -1.02 26.24
N LEU A 340 7.27 -1.87 27.26
CA LEU A 340 6.12 -2.33 28.05
C LEU A 340 5.57 -1.27 29.00
N LYS A 341 6.41 -0.46 29.65
CA LYS A 341 5.96 0.49 30.67
C LYS A 341 5.57 1.89 30.17
N PHE A 342 6.14 2.37 29.05
CA PHE A 342 6.14 3.82 28.79
C PHE A 342 5.59 4.30 27.45
N ASN A 343 5.15 3.44 26.52
CA ASN A 343 5.18 3.87 25.12
C ASN A 343 3.85 3.96 24.36
N SER A 344 3.50 5.18 23.96
CA SER A 344 2.59 5.51 22.86
C SER A 344 2.99 4.82 21.54
N TYR A 345 4.28 4.46 21.36
CA TYR A 345 4.74 3.62 20.24
C TYR A 345 4.01 2.27 20.19
N SER A 346 3.84 1.61 21.35
CA SER A 346 3.09 0.36 21.45
C SER A 346 1.63 0.59 21.03
N GLY A 347 1.02 1.71 21.42
CA GLY A 347 -0.34 2.05 21.00
C GLY A 347 -0.49 2.19 19.48
N ASN A 348 0.53 2.67 18.78
CA ASN A 348 0.47 2.82 17.32
C ASN A 348 0.73 1.50 16.58
N TYR A 349 1.57 0.58 17.09
CA TYR A 349 1.97 -0.65 16.37
C TYR A 349 1.53 -1.98 17.01
N SER A 350 0.85 -1.97 18.16
CA SER A 350 0.37 -3.19 18.86
C SER A 350 -0.54 -4.05 17.99
N HIS A 351 -1.35 -3.43 17.13
CA HIS A 351 -2.26 -4.09 16.21
C HIS A 351 -1.56 -5.11 15.29
N PHE A 352 -0.30 -4.84 14.86
CA PHE A 352 0.51 -5.82 14.13
C PHE A 352 0.97 -6.99 15.00
N ALA A 353 1.32 -6.73 16.26
CA ALA A 353 1.68 -7.79 17.20
C ALA A 353 0.48 -8.70 17.49
N GLU A 354 -0.72 -8.13 17.64
CA GLU A 354 -1.97 -8.87 17.80
C GLU A 354 -2.30 -9.73 16.57
N LEU A 355 -2.11 -9.19 15.36
CA LEU A 355 -2.24 -9.97 14.13
C LEU A 355 -1.24 -11.15 14.10
N MET A 356 0.02 -10.91 14.43
CA MET A 356 1.04 -11.96 14.42
C MET A 356 0.75 -13.04 15.47
N LYS A 357 0.35 -12.64 16.69
CA LYS A 357 -0.10 -13.57 17.74
C LYS A 357 -1.28 -14.41 17.24
N ALA A 358 -2.28 -13.80 16.60
CA ALA A 358 -3.42 -14.49 16.03
C ALA A 358 -3.00 -15.48 14.93
N LYS A 359 -2.14 -15.08 14.00
CA LYS A 359 -1.62 -15.97 12.95
C LYS A 359 -0.85 -17.14 13.53
N ILE A 360 -0.04 -16.95 14.58
CA ILE A 360 0.66 -18.06 15.24
C ILE A 360 -0.34 -18.97 15.96
N LYS A 361 -1.25 -18.41 16.77
CA LYS A 361 -2.27 -19.16 17.54
C LYS A 361 -3.16 -20.02 16.66
N TYR A 362 -3.58 -19.51 15.50
CA TYR A 362 -4.47 -20.19 14.57
C TYR A 362 -3.74 -20.82 13.37
N TRP A 363 -2.43 -21.09 13.50
CA TRP A 363 -1.63 -21.77 12.49
C TRP A 363 -1.80 -21.19 11.07
N ASN A 364 -1.83 -19.86 11.02
CA ASN A 364 -1.93 -19.04 9.81
C ASN A 364 -3.22 -19.26 9.00
N VAL A 365 -4.28 -19.77 9.65
CA VAL A 365 -5.64 -19.87 9.08
C VAL A 365 -6.55 -18.91 9.80
N LYS A 366 -7.21 -18.03 9.04
CA LYS A 366 -8.20 -17.10 9.60
C LYS A 366 -9.43 -17.90 10.09
N PRO A 367 -9.79 -17.84 11.38
CA PRO A 367 -10.96 -18.58 11.88
C PRO A 367 -12.25 -18.16 11.18
N LEU A 368 -13.17 -19.10 10.93
CA LEU A 368 -14.51 -18.78 10.40
C LEU A 368 -15.37 -18.03 11.41
N ASP A 369 -15.15 -18.31 12.69
CA ASP A 369 -15.79 -17.62 13.80
C ASP A 369 -15.01 -16.34 14.15
N PRO A 370 -15.59 -15.15 13.94
CA PRO A 370 -14.90 -13.87 14.17
C PRO A 370 -14.64 -13.56 15.64
N GLU A 371 -15.39 -14.14 16.58
CA GLU A 371 -15.24 -13.86 18.02
C GLU A 371 -13.91 -14.37 18.59
N LYS A 372 -13.24 -15.29 17.87
CA LYS A 372 -11.92 -15.81 18.22
C LYS A 372 -10.77 -14.82 18.02
N LEU A 373 -11.02 -13.72 17.32
CA LEU A 373 -10.06 -12.66 17.03
C LEU A 373 -10.50 -11.37 17.73
N ASN A 374 -9.57 -10.47 18.02
CA ASN A 374 -9.93 -9.09 18.37
C ASN A 374 -10.18 -8.26 17.11
N PHE A 375 -10.77 -7.06 17.25
CA PHE A 375 -11.12 -6.20 16.12
C PHE A 375 -9.92 -5.93 15.20
N ASP A 376 -8.79 -5.51 15.77
CA ASP A 376 -7.55 -5.23 15.02
C ASP A 376 -7.09 -6.43 14.18
N ALA A 377 -7.05 -7.64 14.76
CA ALA A 377 -6.65 -8.83 14.03
C ALA A 377 -7.65 -9.20 12.93
N ARG A 378 -8.95 -9.01 13.15
CA ARG A 378 -9.97 -9.23 12.10
C ARG A 378 -9.75 -8.29 10.93
N MET A 379 -9.61 -7.00 11.23
CA MET A 379 -9.52 -5.90 10.28
C MET A 379 -8.22 -5.95 9.46
N LEU A 380 -7.09 -6.28 10.10
CA LEU A 380 -5.80 -6.39 9.42
C LEU A 380 -5.63 -7.70 8.66
N TRP A 381 -6.25 -8.80 9.09
CA TRP A 381 -6.14 -10.09 8.38
C TRP A 381 -7.05 -10.13 7.15
N THR A 382 -6.91 -9.13 6.29
CA THR A 382 -7.60 -8.93 5.01
C THR A 382 -6.65 -9.24 3.84
N PRO A 383 -7.12 -9.23 2.57
CA PRO A 383 -6.26 -9.51 1.42
C PRO A 383 -4.96 -8.68 1.34
N SER A 384 -4.89 -7.50 1.97
CA SER A 384 -3.67 -6.69 2.05
C SER A 384 -2.55 -7.34 2.89
N MET A 385 -2.90 -8.15 3.90
CA MET A 385 -1.99 -8.89 4.79
C MET A 385 -2.36 -10.37 4.92
N HIS A 386 -2.91 -10.97 3.87
CA HIS A 386 -3.30 -12.38 3.87
C HIS A 386 -2.09 -13.32 3.98
N SER A 387 -2.40 -14.52 4.41
CA SER A 387 -1.47 -15.64 4.62
C SER A 387 -1.35 -16.46 3.34
N VAL A 388 -0.21 -17.10 3.11
CA VAL A 388 -0.12 -18.15 2.08
C VAL A 388 -1.10 -19.26 2.43
N ASN A 389 -1.89 -19.69 1.46
CA ASN A 389 -2.84 -20.78 1.67
C ASN A 389 -2.06 -22.07 1.96
N LYS A 390 -2.15 -22.54 3.21
CA LYS A 390 -1.39 -23.71 3.68
C LYS A 390 -1.71 -25.00 2.92
N TYR A 391 -2.91 -25.11 2.35
CA TYR A 391 -3.35 -26.32 1.67
C TYR A 391 -2.89 -26.36 0.21
N THR A 392 -2.92 -25.21 -0.48
CA THR A 392 -2.69 -25.17 -1.92
C THR A 392 -1.31 -24.64 -2.30
N TRP A 393 -0.66 -23.88 -1.41
CA TRP A 393 0.55 -23.10 -1.66
C TRP A 393 0.45 -22.26 -2.95
N GLN A 394 -0.77 -21.83 -3.28
CA GLN A 394 -1.10 -21.14 -4.53
C GLN A 394 -0.29 -19.86 -4.70
N GLU A 395 -0.18 -19.08 -3.63
CA GLU A 395 0.54 -17.81 -3.62
C GLU A 395 2.02 -18.03 -3.90
N THR A 396 2.65 -19.05 -3.31
CA THR A 396 4.05 -19.40 -3.64
C THR A 396 4.20 -19.79 -5.11
N LYS A 397 3.23 -20.54 -5.66
CA LYS A 397 3.20 -20.94 -7.07
C LYS A 397 3.02 -19.75 -8.01
N TYR A 398 2.29 -18.72 -7.61
CA TYR A 398 2.08 -17.53 -8.42
C TYR A 398 3.24 -16.53 -8.31
N PHE A 399 3.82 -16.35 -7.13
CA PHE A 399 4.77 -15.27 -6.89
C PHE A 399 6.23 -15.62 -7.18
N ILE A 400 6.73 -16.78 -6.73
CA ILE A 400 8.16 -17.13 -6.84
C ILE A 400 8.41 -18.67 -6.95
N PRO A 401 7.75 -19.41 -7.86
CA PRO A 401 7.90 -20.86 -7.89
C PRO A 401 9.31 -21.32 -8.30
N TYR A 402 9.73 -20.99 -9.51
CA TYR A 402 10.90 -21.58 -10.16
C TYR A 402 12.24 -21.11 -9.57
N PRO A 403 12.42 -19.83 -9.19
CA PRO A 403 13.70 -19.36 -8.65
C PRO A 403 13.99 -19.91 -7.26
N LEU A 404 12.94 -20.12 -6.44
CA LEU A 404 13.08 -20.78 -5.13
C LEU A 404 13.45 -22.26 -5.30
N ILE A 405 12.78 -22.96 -6.23
CA ILE A 405 13.12 -24.35 -6.56
C ILE A 405 14.57 -24.45 -7.06
N ALA A 406 14.98 -23.57 -7.98
CA ALA A 406 16.35 -23.54 -8.49
C ALA A 406 17.37 -23.32 -7.36
N LEU A 407 17.11 -22.38 -6.44
CA LEU A 407 17.97 -22.17 -5.29
C LEU A 407 18.03 -23.41 -4.38
N ALA A 408 16.89 -24.01 -4.08
CA ALA A 408 16.81 -25.20 -3.25
C ALA A 408 17.57 -26.39 -3.85
N LEU A 409 17.44 -26.63 -5.15
CA LEU A 409 18.18 -27.68 -5.87
C LEU A 409 19.68 -27.43 -5.85
N LEU A 410 20.14 -26.19 -6.05
CA LEU A 410 21.56 -25.84 -5.97
C LEU A 410 22.14 -26.03 -4.56
N LEU A 411 21.35 -25.70 -3.51
CA LEU A 411 21.75 -25.94 -2.13
C LEU A 411 21.73 -27.43 -1.77
N ALA A 412 20.74 -28.19 -2.25
CA ALA A 412 20.68 -29.64 -2.08
C ALA A 412 21.87 -30.33 -2.76
N ALA A 413 22.23 -29.91 -3.98
CA ALA A 413 23.44 -30.40 -4.67
C ALA A 413 24.72 -30.16 -3.83
N SER A 414 24.76 -29.12 -2.99
CA SER A 414 25.88 -28.89 -2.08
C SER A 414 25.97 -29.88 -0.92
N VAL A 415 24.88 -30.56 -0.58
CA VAL A 415 24.85 -31.63 0.43
C VAL A 415 25.48 -32.89 -0.17
N PHE A 416 25.14 -33.23 -1.41
CA PHE A 416 25.55 -34.47 -2.07
C PHE A 416 26.89 -34.38 -2.83
N ALA A 417 27.33 -33.18 -3.24
CA ALA A 417 28.58 -32.99 -3.99
C ALA A 417 29.65 -32.24 -3.15
N PRO A 418 30.69 -32.93 -2.63
CA PRO A 418 31.70 -32.31 -1.76
C PRO A 418 32.43 -31.11 -2.37
N LEU A 419 32.66 -31.13 -3.70
CA LEU A 419 33.29 -30.02 -4.42
C LEU A 419 32.40 -28.78 -4.45
N VAL A 420 31.09 -28.97 -4.66
CA VAL A 420 30.08 -27.90 -4.58
C VAL A 420 30.03 -27.35 -3.16
N ARG A 421 29.98 -28.23 -2.15
CA ARG A 421 30.02 -27.85 -0.73
C ARG A 421 31.24 -26.98 -0.42
N LYS A 422 32.42 -27.40 -0.85
CA LYS A 422 33.70 -26.69 -0.61
C LYS A 422 33.69 -25.30 -1.23
N ASN A 423 33.19 -25.16 -2.46
CA ASN A 423 33.18 -23.87 -3.16
C ASN A 423 32.08 -22.93 -2.67
N ILE A 424 30.89 -23.44 -2.33
CA ILE A 424 29.86 -22.65 -1.65
C ILE A 424 30.38 -22.19 -0.29
N ARG A 425 31.00 -23.07 0.49
CA ARG A 425 31.61 -22.70 1.78
C ARG A 425 32.67 -21.61 1.64
N ARG A 426 33.54 -21.70 0.64
CA ARG A 426 34.51 -20.63 0.30
C ARG A 426 33.84 -19.31 -0.10
N GLY A 427 32.63 -19.36 -0.64
CA GLY A 427 31.84 -18.20 -1.07
C GLY A 427 30.88 -17.65 -0.01
N LEU A 428 30.70 -18.34 1.12
CA LEU A 428 29.70 -18.00 2.16
C LEU A 428 29.80 -16.55 2.60
N GLY A 429 31.00 -15.97 2.74
CA GLY A 429 31.14 -14.58 3.16
C GLY A 429 30.38 -13.57 2.27
N ALA A 430 30.21 -13.84 0.98
CA ALA A 430 29.45 -12.99 0.06
C ALA A 430 27.96 -13.40 -0.03
N SER A 431 27.67 -14.71 0.02
CA SER A 431 26.31 -15.23 -0.18
C SER A 431 25.47 -15.33 1.10
N PHE A 432 26.09 -15.34 2.27
CA PHE A 432 25.41 -15.66 3.53
C PHE A 432 24.36 -14.61 3.92
N PHE A 433 24.65 -13.33 3.75
CA PHE A 433 23.69 -12.27 4.05
C PHE A 433 22.46 -12.32 3.12
N PRO A 434 22.60 -12.35 1.78
CA PRO A 434 21.44 -12.54 0.89
C PRO A 434 20.65 -13.81 1.21
N LEU A 435 21.31 -14.95 1.47
CA LEU A 435 20.64 -16.20 1.83
C LEU A 435 19.85 -16.10 3.14
N PHE A 436 20.44 -15.46 4.16
CA PHE A 436 19.77 -15.19 5.43
C PHE A 436 18.51 -14.35 5.21
N MET A 437 18.63 -13.23 4.49
CA MET A 437 17.49 -12.35 4.22
C MET A 437 16.43 -13.03 3.38
N THR A 438 16.80 -13.78 2.33
CA THR A 438 15.85 -14.60 1.55
C THR A 438 15.10 -15.58 2.45
N THR A 439 15.79 -16.27 3.36
CA THR A 439 15.16 -17.24 4.27
C THR A 439 14.19 -16.55 5.23
N VAL A 440 14.61 -15.47 5.88
CA VAL A 440 13.77 -14.72 6.82
C VAL A 440 12.54 -14.14 6.12
N TYR A 441 12.71 -13.52 4.95
CA TYR A 441 11.59 -12.96 4.20
C TYR A 441 10.70 -14.01 3.54
N PHE A 442 11.23 -15.20 3.22
CA PHE A 442 10.41 -16.32 2.79
C PHE A 442 9.52 -16.83 3.93
N ILE A 443 10.05 -16.94 5.15
CA ILE A 443 9.24 -17.26 6.34
C ILE A 443 8.21 -16.16 6.58
N ALA A 444 8.61 -14.88 6.54
CA ALA A 444 7.69 -13.77 6.68
C ALA A 444 6.61 -13.76 5.59
N PHE A 445 6.96 -14.12 4.36
CA PHE A 445 6.04 -14.27 3.23
C PHE A 445 4.94 -15.32 3.48
N ILE A 446 5.28 -16.46 4.10
CA ILE A 446 4.30 -17.48 4.49
C ILE A 446 3.22 -16.87 5.37
N TYR A 447 3.62 -16.06 6.35
CA TYR A 447 2.67 -15.40 7.26
C TYR A 447 1.96 -14.21 6.62
N ILE A 448 2.65 -13.40 5.84
CA ILE A 448 2.12 -12.18 5.22
C ILE A 448 2.66 -12.10 3.79
N VAL A 449 1.79 -12.38 2.82
CA VAL A 449 2.14 -12.46 1.40
C VAL A 449 2.82 -11.19 0.90
N ARG A 450 2.54 -10.02 1.49
CA ARG A 450 3.19 -8.74 1.16
C ARG A 450 4.73 -8.77 1.23
N TYR A 451 5.35 -9.66 2.00
CA TYR A 451 6.81 -9.77 2.07
C TYR A 451 7.48 -10.44 0.85
N HIS A 452 6.69 -10.92 -0.13
CA HIS A 452 7.25 -11.49 -1.38
C HIS A 452 8.22 -10.53 -2.07
N VAL A 453 7.99 -9.21 -1.99
CA VAL A 453 8.82 -8.17 -2.61
C VAL A 453 10.24 -8.12 -2.04
N PHE A 454 10.41 -8.39 -0.75
CA PHE A 454 11.73 -8.49 -0.12
C PHE A 454 12.35 -9.85 -0.37
N CYS A 455 11.55 -10.92 -0.32
CA CYS A 455 12.01 -12.27 -0.63
C CYS A 455 12.66 -12.32 -2.02
N VAL A 456 11.97 -11.81 -3.05
CA VAL A 456 12.49 -11.80 -4.43
C VAL A 456 13.70 -10.89 -4.58
N LEU A 457 13.74 -9.73 -3.90
CA LEU A 457 14.91 -8.83 -3.92
C LEU A 457 16.19 -9.53 -3.48
N PHE A 458 16.17 -10.21 -2.32
CA PHE A 458 17.35 -10.91 -1.82
C PHE A 458 17.60 -12.21 -2.58
N LEU A 459 16.56 -12.90 -3.05
CA LEU A 459 16.69 -14.09 -3.88
C LEU A 459 17.40 -13.80 -5.20
N SER A 460 17.10 -12.68 -5.83
CA SER A 460 17.77 -12.16 -7.03
C SER A 460 19.25 -11.88 -6.84
N VAL A 461 19.72 -11.75 -5.60
CA VAL A 461 21.15 -11.64 -5.27
C VAL A 461 21.73 -13.00 -4.85
N ALA A 462 20.99 -13.76 -4.04
CA ALA A 462 21.44 -15.04 -3.52
C ALA A 462 21.61 -16.10 -4.61
N LEU A 463 20.63 -16.24 -5.51
CA LEU A 463 20.61 -17.28 -6.54
C LEU A 463 21.82 -17.17 -7.50
N PRO A 464 22.13 -16.02 -8.11
CA PRO A 464 23.32 -15.90 -8.97
C PRO A 464 24.63 -16.15 -8.25
N LEU A 465 24.74 -15.75 -6.97
CA LEU A 465 25.95 -15.98 -6.18
C LEU A 465 26.15 -17.47 -5.90
N VAL A 466 25.10 -18.20 -5.54
CA VAL A 466 25.16 -19.65 -5.34
C VAL A 466 25.47 -20.35 -6.66
N LEU A 467 24.75 -19.99 -7.73
CA LEU A 467 24.94 -20.54 -9.07
C LEU A 467 26.38 -20.38 -9.56
N TYR A 468 26.95 -19.18 -9.46
CA TYR A 468 28.34 -18.92 -9.83
C TYR A 468 29.32 -19.88 -9.12
N ARG A 469 29.09 -20.16 -7.84
CA ARG A 469 29.92 -21.09 -7.06
C ARG A 469 29.69 -22.55 -7.44
N CYS A 470 28.45 -22.94 -7.72
CA CYS A 470 28.13 -24.28 -8.21
C CYS A 470 28.81 -24.54 -9.56
N VAL A 471 28.65 -23.65 -10.54
CA VAL A 471 29.27 -23.79 -11.88
C VAL A 471 30.80 -23.87 -11.78
N ARG A 472 31.41 -23.12 -10.86
CA ARG A 472 32.87 -23.18 -10.63
C ARG A 472 33.35 -24.53 -10.04
N SER A 473 32.44 -25.32 -9.49
CA SER A 473 32.77 -26.61 -8.87
C SER A 473 32.91 -27.76 -9.85
N PHE A 474 32.38 -27.59 -11.07
CA PHE A 474 32.49 -28.59 -12.11
C PHE A 474 33.74 -28.34 -12.97
N ASN A 475 34.45 -29.40 -13.34
CA ASN A 475 35.63 -29.30 -14.21
C ASN A 475 35.24 -29.42 -15.70
N GLY A 476 34.27 -30.26 -16.03
CA GLY A 476 33.78 -30.49 -17.40
C GLY A 476 32.91 -29.35 -17.93
N TYR A 477 33.10 -29.01 -19.21
CA TYR A 477 32.27 -28.02 -19.92
C TYR A 477 30.79 -28.44 -19.95
N THR A 478 30.52 -29.73 -20.17
CA THR A 478 29.17 -30.29 -20.24
C THR A 478 28.38 -30.08 -18.94
N ALA A 479 28.96 -30.38 -17.78
CA ALA A 479 28.28 -30.19 -16.50
C ALA A 479 27.99 -28.70 -16.21
N LYS A 480 28.89 -27.79 -16.60
CA LYS A 480 28.65 -26.34 -16.49
C LYS A 480 27.51 -25.90 -17.41
N LEU A 481 27.52 -26.39 -18.64
CA LEU A 481 26.49 -26.09 -19.63
C LEU A 481 25.12 -26.58 -19.15
N VAL A 482 25.03 -27.80 -18.61
CA VAL A 482 23.79 -28.36 -18.05
C VAL A 482 23.26 -27.50 -16.91
N VAL A 483 24.09 -27.11 -15.94
CA VAL A 483 23.66 -26.26 -14.82
C VAL A 483 23.16 -24.89 -15.31
N VAL A 484 23.84 -24.30 -16.29
CA VAL A 484 23.41 -23.03 -16.91
C VAL A 484 22.08 -23.21 -17.64
N ILE A 485 21.92 -24.26 -18.45
CA ILE A 485 20.67 -24.55 -19.17
C ILE A 485 19.51 -24.74 -18.20
N ILE A 486 19.70 -25.47 -17.10
CA ILE A 486 18.65 -25.68 -16.08
C ILE A 486 18.22 -24.34 -15.46
N VAL A 487 19.16 -23.46 -15.14
CA VAL A 487 18.80 -22.13 -14.61
C VAL A 487 18.11 -21.27 -15.64
N LEU A 488 18.58 -21.28 -16.89
CA LEU A 488 17.92 -20.54 -17.97
C LEU A 488 16.52 -21.08 -18.22
N PHE A 489 16.31 -22.39 -18.12
CA PHE A 489 14.98 -23.00 -18.19
C PHE A 489 14.06 -22.48 -17.08
N PHE A 490 14.51 -22.47 -15.82
CA PHE A 490 13.72 -21.92 -14.71
C PHE A 490 13.45 -20.42 -14.85
N LEU A 491 14.42 -19.64 -15.36
CA LEU A 491 14.23 -18.22 -15.63
C LEU A 491 13.22 -17.99 -16.75
N SER A 492 13.31 -18.75 -17.85
CA SER A 492 12.36 -18.69 -18.95
C SER A 492 10.95 -19.10 -18.51
N ALA A 493 10.84 -20.12 -17.67
CA ALA A 493 9.56 -20.54 -17.09
C ALA A 493 8.95 -19.45 -16.19
N GLU A 494 9.77 -18.76 -15.40
CA GLU A 494 9.35 -17.62 -14.58
C GLU A 494 8.86 -16.44 -15.45
N ILE A 495 9.60 -16.13 -16.53
CA ILE A 495 9.23 -15.09 -17.49
C ILE A 495 7.89 -15.43 -18.17
N GLN A 496 7.75 -16.68 -18.65
CA GLN A 496 6.51 -17.14 -19.28
C GLN A 496 5.34 -17.08 -18.31
N LEU A 497 5.52 -17.56 -17.07
CA LEU A 497 4.50 -17.47 -16.03
C LEU A 497 4.08 -16.02 -15.80
N SER A 498 5.05 -15.11 -15.66
CA SER A 498 4.79 -13.69 -15.49
C SER A 498 3.88 -13.14 -16.58
N PHE A 499 4.16 -13.43 -17.86
CA PHE A 499 3.33 -12.93 -18.97
C PHE A 499 1.97 -13.63 -19.11
N MET A 500 1.80 -14.84 -18.57
CA MET A 500 0.53 -15.56 -18.56
C MET A 500 -0.39 -15.13 -17.41
N LEU A 501 0.16 -14.57 -16.34
CA LEU A 501 -0.62 -14.07 -15.22
C LEU A 501 -1.33 -12.78 -15.62
N SER A 502 -2.64 -12.76 -15.40
CA SER A 502 -3.48 -11.57 -15.49
C SER A 502 -4.38 -11.50 -14.26
N ARG A 503 -4.65 -10.29 -13.76
CA ARG A 503 -5.67 -10.14 -12.74
C ARG A 503 -7.04 -10.28 -13.41
N LYS A 504 -7.87 -11.17 -12.86
CA LYS A 504 -9.27 -11.24 -13.25
C LYS A 504 -10.05 -10.33 -12.32
N TYR A 505 -10.49 -9.19 -12.84
CA TYR A 505 -11.53 -8.39 -12.20
C TYR A 505 -12.85 -9.13 -12.39
N GLY A 506 -13.24 -9.91 -11.38
CA GLY A 506 -14.50 -10.65 -11.43
C GLY A 506 -15.72 -9.73 -11.43
N ILE A 507 -16.90 -10.32 -11.63
CA ILE A 507 -18.24 -9.68 -11.57
C ILE A 507 -18.50 -8.94 -10.23
N GLY A 508 -17.65 -9.14 -9.21
CA GLY A 508 -17.69 -8.45 -7.92
C GLY A 508 -16.79 -7.21 -7.78
N GLY A 509 -16.01 -6.84 -8.82
CA GLY A 509 -15.27 -5.58 -8.81
C GLY A 509 -16.20 -4.45 -9.25
N SER A 510 -16.73 -3.67 -8.30
CA SER A 510 -17.66 -2.55 -8.56
C SER A 510 -17.01 -1.35 -9.27
N PHE A 511 -16.08 -1.57 -10.21
CA PHE A 511 -15.35 -0.52 -10.92
C PHE A 511 -16.28 0.33 -11.78
N LYS A 512 -17.22 -0.29 -12.50
CA LYS A 512 -18.25 0.41 -13.26
C LYS A 512 -19.08 1.31 -12.36
N GLU A 513 -19.61 0.74 -11.28
CA GLU A 513 -20.43 1.46 -10.30
C GLU A 513 -19.63 2.59 -9.63
N SER A 514 -18.35 2.37 -9.33
CA SER A 514 -17.48 3.38 -8.69
C SER A 514 -17.15 4.53 -9.64
N ALA A 515 -16.85 4.23 -10.91
CA ALA A 515 -16.64 5.25 -11.94
C ALA A 515 -17.93 6.05 -12.21
N GLY A 516 -19.08 5.36 -12.29
CA GLY A 516 -20.38 5.99 -12.41
C GLY A 516 -20.74 6.88 -11.22
N LEU A 517 -20.40 6.45 -10.00
CA LEU A 517 -20.56 7.25 -8.79
C LEU A 517 -19.70 8.52 -8.82
N ILE A 518 -18.43 8.41 -9.26
CA ILE A 518 -17.54 9.56 -9.41
C ILE A 518 -18.13 10.58 -10.40
N ASP A 519 -18.57 10.12 -11.58
CA ASP A 519 -19.19 10.99 -12.59
C ASP A 519 -20.46 11.66 -12.04
N TRP A 520 -21.34 10.89 -11.38
CA TRP A 520 -22.56 11.41 -10.76
C TRP A 520 -22.27 12.48 -9.71
N PHE A 521 -21.30 12.26 -8.82
CA PHE A 521 -20.93 13.20 -7.77
C PHE A 521 -20.29 14.48 -8.32
N ARG A 522 -19.47 14.34 -9.37
CA ARG A 522 -18.85 15.49 -10.06
C ARG A 522 -19.90 16.37 -10.72
N LYS A 523 -20.87 15.78 -11.44
CA LYS A 523 -21.97 16.53 -12.07
C LYS A 523 -22.95 17.15 -11.06
N SER A 524 -23.06 16.55 -9.87
CA SER A 524 -23.95 17.04 -8.80
C SER A 524 -23.30 18.07 -7.87
N ASP A 525 -22.05 18.49 -8.14
CA ASP A 525 -21.26 19.44 -7.33
C ASP A 525 -21.14 19.05 -5.84
N MET A 526 -20.71 17.81 -5.59
CA MET A 526 -20.50 17.28 -4.23
C MET A 526 -19.18 17.72 -3.59
N LYS A 527 -18.53 18.74 -4.14
CA LYS A 527 -17.25 19.25 -3.65
C LYS A 527 -17.43 19.84 -2.25
N ASP A 528 -16.45 19.60 -1.37
CA ASP A 528 -16.41 20.10 0.01
C ASP A 528 -17.55 19.64 0.94
N LYS A 529 -18.43 18.74 0.47
CA LYS A 529 -19.50 18.13 1.27
C LYS A 529 -18.96 17.02 2.18
N ASN A 530 -19.56 16.89 3.36
CA ASN A 530 -19.15 15.90 4.37
C ASN A 530 -19.81 14.54 4.10
N ILE A 531 -19.02 13.55 3.70
CA ILE A 531 -19.50 12.24 3.29
C ILE A 531 -18.90 11.15 4.17
N LEU A 532 -19.77 10.33 4.75
CA LEU A 532 -19.41 9.08 5.40
C LEU A 532 -19.53 7.95 4.38
N ALA A 533 -18.43 7.26 4.11
CA ALA A 533 -18.42 6.08 3.25
C ALA A 533 -17.36 5.09 3.75
N ASP A 534 -17.46 3.82 3.35
CA ASP A 534 -16.46 2.81 3.67
C ASP A 534 -15.04 3.24 3.24
N MET A 535 -14.01 2.77 3.96
CA MET A 535 -12.60 3.15 3.73
C MET A 535 -12.06 2.73 2.35
N THR A 536 -12.76 1.86 1.64
CA THR A 536 -12.41 1.45 0.27
C THR A 536 -12.77 2.51 -0.77
N ILE A 537 -13.90 3.21 -0.61
CA ILE A 537 -14.45 4.19 -1.57
C ILE A 537 -14.24 5.64 -1.12
N SER A 538 -14.23 5.93 0.18
CA SER A 538 -14.08 7.30 0.70
C SER A 538 -12.83 8.02 0.16
N PRO A 539 -11.62 7.40 0.13
CA PRO A 539 -10.46 8.02 -0.52
C PRO A 539 -10.67 8.44 -1.97
N MET A 540 -11.44 7.65 -2.75
CA MET A 540 -11.71 7.95 -4.15
C MET A 540 -12.61 9.18 -4.27
N LEU A 541 -13.64 9.31 -3.41
CA LEU A 541 -14.52 10.48 -3.39
C LEU A 541 -13.75 11.76 -3.03
N LYS A 542 -12.79 11.68 -2.09
CA LYS A 542 -11.89 12.80 -1.81
C LYS A 542 -11.04 13.14 -3.04
N ALA A 543 -10.41 12.15 -3.65
CA ALA A 543 -9.46 12.34 -4.73
C ALA A 543 -10.09 12.88 -6.03
N TYR A 544 -11.27 12.39 -6.41
CA TYR A 544 -11.89 12.67 -7.70
C TYR A 544 -13.11 13.61 -7.62
N CYS A 545 -13.75 13.71 -6.47
CA CYS A 545 -14.93 14.57 -6.26
C CYS A 545 -14.67 15.74 -5.29
N GLY A 546 -13.53 15.77 -4.61
CA GLY A 546 -13.22 16.80 -3.61
C GLY A 546 -14.10 16.73 -2.35
N ALA A 547 -14.67 15.56 -2.05
CA ALA A 547 -15.49 15.35 -0.86
C ALA A 547 -14.62 15.34 0.42
N LYS A 548 -15.21 15.75 1.54
CA LYS A 548 -14.61 15.61 2.87
C LYS A 548 -15.02 14.27 3.47
N ILE A 549 -14.07 13.51 4.01
CA ILE A 549 -14.27 12.13 4.43
C ILE A 549 -13.87 11.93 5.89
N LEU A 550 -14.58 11.04 6.58
CA LEU A 550 -14.27 10.65 7.97
C LEU A 550 -13.41 9.39 8.05
N LEU A 551 -13.78 8.35 7.30
CA LEU A 551 -13.06 7.09 7.30
C LEU A 551 -11.91 7.16 6.29
N GLN A 552 -10.72 6.74 6.71
CA GLN A 552 -9.53 6.73 5.87
C GLN A 552 -8.71 5.44 6.10
N PRO A 553 -7.90 5.00 5.12
CA PRO A 553 -7.15 3.75 5.20
C PRO A 553 -5.84 3.84 6.02
N GLN A 554 -5.54 4.97 6.65
CA GLN A 554 -4.35 5.17 7.50
C GLN A 554 -4.57 4.55 8.89
N PHE A 555 -4.47 3.23 8.95
CA PHE A 555 -4.83 2.43 10.13
C PHE A 555 -3.76 2.48 11.23
N GLU A 556 -2.60 3.09 11.00
CA GLU A 556 -1.54 3.29 11.99
C GLU A 556 -1.95 4.26 13.11
N LEU A 557 -2.89 5.17 12.82
CA LEU A 557 -3.42 6.14 13.76
C LEU A 557 -4.57 5.55 14.59
N GLY A 558 -4.42 5.51 15.91
CA GLY A 558 -5.45 4.98 16.81
C GLY A 558 -6.82 5.66 16.69
N LYS A 559 -6.84 6.97 16.38
CA LYS A 559 -8.08 7.74 16.16
C LYS A 559 -8.83 7.24 14.92
N THR A 560 -8.13 6.99 13.82
CA THR A 560 -8.70 6.44 12.59
C THR A 560 -9.26 5.03 12.84
N ARG A 561 -8.49 4.18 13.53
CA ARG A 561 -8.96 2.83 13.88
C ARG A 561 -10.25 2.86 14.69
N LYS A 562 -10.33 3.75 15.67
CA LYS A 562 -11.53 3.92 16.50
C LYS A 562 -12.75 4.37 15.69
N TYR A 563 -12.61 5.34 14.78
CA TYR A 563 -13.73 5.73 13.90
C TYR A 563 -14.23 4.58 13.03
N VAL A 564 -13.31 3.77 12.50
CA VAL A 564 -13.65 2.59 11.70
C VAL A 564 -14.34 1.53 12.56
N GLU A 565 -13.82 1.26 13.76
CA GLU A 565 -14.42 0.34 14.73
C GLU A 565 -15.83 0.77 15.15
N ASP A 566 -15.98 2.04 15.56
CA ASP A 566 -17.25 2.63 15.95
C ASP A 566 -18.26 2.53 14.79
N TYR A 567 -17.87 2.93 13.58
CA TYR A 567 -18.73 2.85 12.40
C TYR A 567 -19.19 1.41 12.12
N ILE A 568 -18.25 0.46 12.03
CA ILE A 568 -18.57 -0.94 11.73
C ILE A 568 -19.46 -1.54 12.83
N ASN A 569 -19.15 -1.30 14.10
CA ASN A 569 -19.96 -1.83 15.20
C ASN A 569 -21.37 -1.23 15.23
N ILE A 570 -21.52 0.08 15.05
CA ILE A 570 -22.83 0.74 14.99
C ILE A 570 -23.65 0.22 13.82
N MET A 571 -23.04 0.04 12.64
CA MET A 571 -23.73 -0.46 11.45
C MET A 571 -24.36 -1.85 11.67
N PHE A 572 -23.68 -2.76 12.36
CA PHE A 572 -24.13 -4.15 12.52
C PHE A 572 -24.87 -4.44 13.84
N HIS A 573 -24.51 -3.77 14.93
CA HIS A 573 -25.03 -4.04 16.27
C HIS A 573 -25.88 -2.91 16.85
N GLY A 574 -25.69 -1.68 16.36
CA GLY A 574 -26.40 -0.51 16.86
C GLY A 574 -27.79 -0.33 16.28
N THR A 575 -28.32 0.87 16.45
CA THR A 575 -29.62 1.34 15.96
C THR A 575 -29.46 2.49 14.97
N GLU A 576 -30.52 2.77 14.22
CA GLU A 576 -30.56 3.92 13.31
C GLU A 576 -30.28 5.25 14.03
N GLU A 577 -30.77 5.42 15.26
CA GLU A 577 -30.55 6.64 16.06
C GLU A 577 -29.09 6.78 16.50
N GLU A 578 -28.43 5.68 16.88
CA GLU A 578 -27.00 5.69 17.22
C GLU A 578 -26.14 6.05 16.01
N LEU A 579 -26.48 5.54 14.81
CA LEU A 579 -25.80 5.93 13.57
C LEU A 579 -26.04 7.41 13.25
N ASN A 580 -27.26 7.90 13.43
CA ASN A 580 -27.57 9.32 13.23
C ASN A 580 -26.75 10.20 14.19
N LYS A 581 -26.70 9.87 15.49
CA LYS A 581 -25.86 10.57 16.47
C LYS A 581 -24.38 10.54 16.09
N PHE A 582 -23.89 9.41 15.59
CA PHE A 582 -22.52 9.30 15.08
C PHE A 582 -22.27 10.23 13.89
N CYS A 583 -23.19 10.28 12.91
CA CYS A 583 -23.11 11.18 11.77
C CYS A 583 -23.09 12.65 12.21
N LEU A 584 -24.04 13.06 13.06
CA LEU A 584 -24.18 14.45 13.52
C LEU A 584 -22.97 14.92 14.32
N ARG A 585 -22.45 14.08 15.23
CA ARG A 585 -21.26 14.40 16.04
C ARG A 585 -20.04 14.68 15.16
N ASN A 586 -19.95 14.05 13.99
CA ASN A 586 -18.85 14.21 13.05
C ASN A 586 -19.21 15.13 11.87
N GLY A 587 -20.35 15.84 11.92
CA GLY A 587 -20.79 16.78 10.89
C GLY A 587 -21.11 16.16 9.54
N ILE A 588 -21.47 14.87 9.48
CA ILE A 588 -21.74 14.16 8.23
C ILE A 588 -23.07 14.62 7.62
N GLU A 589 -23.05 15.00 6.35
CA GLU A 589 -24.23 15.40 5.59
C GLU A 589 -24.81 14.25 4.77
N PHE A 590 -23.94 13.40 4.21
CA PHE A 590 -24.33 12.29 3.35
C PHE A 590 -23.67 11.00 3.80
N LEU A 591 -24.41 9.90 3.76
CA LEU A 591 -23.92 8.55 4.01
C LEU A 591 -24.01 7.73 2.72
N LEU A 592 -22.88 7.23 2.25
CA LEU A 592 -22.80 6.26 1.18
C LEU A 592 -22.70 4.86 1.76
N TYR A 593 -23.79 4.11 1.67
CA TYR A 593 -23.86 2.72 2.07
C TYR A 593 -23.34 1.82 0.94
N ASP A 594 -22.26 1.10 1.21
CA ASP A 594 -21.72 0.09 0.32
C ASP A 594 -22.58 -1.19 0.40
N TYR A 595 -23.37 -1.42 -0.65
CA TYR A 595 -24.23 -2.57 -0.84
C TYR A 595 -23.45 -3.82 -1.32
N SER A 596 -22.31 -3.65 -2.00
CA SER A 596 -21.54 -4.78 -2.57
C SER A 596 -20.65 -5.46 -1.52
N TYR A 597 -20.11 -4.71 -0.55
CA TYR A 597 -19.29 -5.23 0.54
C TYR A 597 -20.05 -5.46 1.86
N SER A 598 -21.23 -4.87 2.04
CA SER A 598 -22.11 -5.16 3.19
C SER A 598 -22.93 -6.42 2.96
N TYR A 599 -22.27 -7.57 3.01
CA TYR A 599 -22.88 -8.90 2.91
C TYR A 599 -23.74 -9.21 4.15
N ILE A 600 -24.92 -8.61 4.24
CA ILE A 600 -25.98 -9.02 5.18
C ILE A 600 -26.37 -10.49 4.95
N ALA A 601 -26.11 -10.99 3.74
CA ALA A 601 -26.08 -12.40 3.39
C ALA A 601 -24.87 -13.14 4.05
N GLN A 602 -24.38 -14.22 3.43
CA GLN A 602 -23.43 -15.16 4.04
C GLN A 602 -22.20 -14.48 4.69
N LEU A 603 -21.88 -14.89 5.93
CA LEU A 603 -20.72 -14.39 6.67
C LEU A 603 -19.43 -14.79 5.95
N HIS A 604 -18.78 -13.82 5.31
CA HIS A 604 -17.50 -14.00 4.63
C HIS A 604 -16.34 -13.43 5.45
N ILE A 605 -15.20 -14.12 5.48
CA ILE A 605 -14.04 -13.80 6.35
C ILE A 605 -13.39 -12.42 6.09
N TYR A 606 -13.70 -11.79 4.96
CA TYR A 606 -13.22 -10.45 4.60
C TYR A 606 -14.32 -9.38 4.58
N SER A 607 -15.54 -9.72 4.98
CA SER A 607 -16.66 -8.77 5.01
C SER A 607 -16.62 -7.87 6.25
N ASN A 608 -17.21 -6.68 6.15
CA ASN A 608 -17.40 -5.79 7.30
C ASN A 608 -18.23 -6.46 8.41
N ARG A 609 -19.16 -7.36 8.05
CA ARG A 609 -19.91 -8.19 9.00
C ARG A 609 -19.00 -9.08 9.86
N TYR A 610 -17.98 -9.69 9.25
CA TYR A 610 -16.97 -10.45 9.98
C TYR A 610 -16.13 -9.53 10.87
N MET A 611 -15.73 -8.35 10.38
CA MET A 611 -14.95 -7.39 11.18
C MET A 611 -15.69 -6.93 12.43
N ALA A 612 -17.01 -6.74 12.33
CA ALA A 612 -17.91 -6.45 13.44
C ALA A 612 -18.11 -7.62 14.42
N ALA A 613 -17.62 -8.82 14.09
CA ALA A 613 -18.03 -10.07 14.75
C ALA A 613 -19.55 -10.29 14.79
N ALA A 614 -20.26 -9.84 13.76
CA ALA A 614 -21.71 -9.96 13.68
C ALA A 614 -22.12 -11.31 13.07
N SER A 615 -21.99 -12.40 13.85
CA SER A 615 -22.41 -13.75 13.43
C SER A 615 -23.90 -13.80 13.07
N LYS A 616 -24.74 -12.99 13.73
CA LYS A 616 -26.15 -12.72 13.38
C LYS A 616 -26.35 -11.20 13.25
N VAL A 617 -27.12 -10.78 12.26
CA VAL A 617 -27.44 -9.35 12.04
C VAL A 617 -28.83 -9.06 12.62
N ASN A 618 -28.91 -8.08 13.52
CA ASN A 618 -30.18 -7.64 14.09
C ASN A 618 -31.04 -6.94 13.00
N ARG A 619 -32.34 -7.24 12.93
CA ARG A 619 -33.25 -6.59 11.97
C ARG A 619 -33.44 -5.08 12.21
N LYS A 620 -33.09 -4.61 13.41
CA LYS A 620 -33.10 -3.19 13.77
C LYS A 620 -31.76 -2.49 13.47
N SER A 621 -30.73 -3.21 13.02
CA SER A 621 -29.43 -2.59 12.74
C SER A 621 -29.50 -1.70 11.50
N PRO A 622 -28.71 -0.62 11.44
CA PRO A 622 -28.63 0.24 10.28
C PRO A 622 -28.30 -0.52 9.01
N ALA A 623 -27.36 -1.47 9.06
CA ALA A 623 -27.04 -2.33 7.92
C ALA A 623 -28.30 -3.02 7.40
N TYR A 624 -29.07 -3.70 8.26
CA TYR A 624 -30.26 -4.44 7.83
C TYR A 624 -31.32 -3.53 7.21
N ILE A 625 -31.61 -2.40 7.86
CA ILE A 625 -32.63 -1.45 7.40
C ILE A 625 -32.21 -0.83 6.07
N MET A 626 -30.97 -0.35 5.93
CA MET A 626 -30.47 0.26 4.69
C MET A 626 -30.38 -0.73 3.53
N TYR A 627 -30.19 -2.02 3.81
CA TYR A 627 -30.16 -3.08 2.80
C TYR A 627 -31.57 -3.52 2.35
N HIS A 628 -32.48 -3.79 3.29
CA HIS A 628 -33.80 -4.35 2.95
C HIS A 628 -34.90 -3.31 2.80
N LYS A 629 -34.82 -2.20 3.51
CA LYS A 629 -35.88 -1.19 3.59
C LYS A 629 -35.33 0.25 3.58
N PRO A 630 -34.53 0.63 2.55
CA PRO A 630 -33.84 1.92 2.51
C PRO A 630 -34.79 3.13 2.62
N VAL A 631 -35.99 3.04 2.04
CA VAL A 631 -37.00 4.12 2.06
C VAL A 631 -37.70 4.25 3.43
N SER A 632 -37.59 3.25 4.31
CA SER A 632 -38.25 3.27 5.63
C SER A 632 -37.40 3.86 6.76
N CYS A 633 -36.20 4.35 6.44
CA CYS A 633 -35.32 4.97 7.42
C CYS A 633 -35.94 6.29 7.93
N LYS A 634 -35.93 6.49 9.24
CA LYS A 634 -36.45 7.71 9.88
C LYS A 634 -35.46 8.86 9.80
N TRP A 635 -34.17 8.61 9.97
CA TRP A 635 -33.12 9.62 10.11
C TRP A 635 -32.23 9.74 8.87
N PHE A 636 -32.52 8.93 7.86
CA PHE A 636 -31.77 8.87 6.62
C PHE A 636 -32.73 8.87 5.44
N TYR A 637 -32.59 9.82 4.53
CA TYR A 637 -33.39 9.87 3.33
C TYR A 637 -32.64 9.26 2.15
N TYR A 638 -33.18 8.21 1.55
CA TYR A 638 -32.57 7.53 0.41
C TYR A 638 -32.69 8.40 -0.86
N ILE A 639 -31.55 8.72 -1.47
CA ILE A 639 -31.47 9.46 -2.73
C ILE A 639 -31.35 8.46 -3.88
N GLU A 640 -32.36 8.40 -4.72
CA GLU A 640 -32.33 7.56 -5.93
C GLU A 640 -31.36 8.13 -6.97
N ALA A 641 -30.51 7.27 -7.51
CA ALA A 641 -29.66 7.63 -8.63
C ALA A 641 -30.50 7.91 -9.88
N PRO A 642 -30.16 8.92 -10.70
CA PRO A 642 -30.84 9.18 -11.98
C PRO A 642 -30.80 7.94 -12.90
N PRO A 643 -31.71 7.81 -13.88
CA PRO A 643 -31.76 6.65 -14.77
C PRO A 643 -30.41 6.27 -15.41
N GLU A 644 -29.63 7.27 -15.82
CA GLU A 644 -28.29 7.10 -16.39
C GLU A 644 -27.26 6.50 -15.42
N TYR A 645 -27.44 6.68 -14.11
CA TYR A 645 -26.59 6.11 -13.04
C TYR A 645 -27.29 4.98 -12.28
N SER A 646 -28.42 4.49 -12.76
CA SER A 646 -29.22 3.48 -12.06
C SER A 646 -28.46 2.17 -11.80
N PHE A 647 -27.39 1.88 -12.56
CA PHE A 647 -26.52 0.72 -12.33
C PHE A 647 -25.68 0.86 -11.04
N THR A 648 -25.40 2.08 -10.57
CA THR A 648 -24.63 2.32 -9.34
C THR A 648 -25.31 1.72 -8.11
N LYS A 649 -26.65 1.59 -8.13
CA LYS A 649 -27.46 0.97 -7.05
C LYS A 649 -27.12 -0.49 -6.77
N ASN A 650 -26.44 -1.16 -7.70
CA ASN A 650 -25.97 -2.53 -7.54
C ASN A 650 -24.83 -2.63 -6.51
N ALA A 651 -24.12 -1.52 -6.26
CA ALA A 651 -23.01 -1.47 -5.31
C ALA A 651 -23.18 -0.40 -4.24
N TYR A 652 -23.92 0.69 -4.49
CA TYR A 652 -23.96 1.83 -3.58
C TYR A 652 -25.38 2.35 -3.39
N ARG A 653 -25.68 2.80 -2.18
CA ARG A 653 -26.90 3.55 -1.86
C ARG A 653 -26.53 4.82 -1.14
N LEU A 654 -27.06 5.95 -1.61
CA LEU A 654 -26.77 7.25 -1.04
C LEU A 654 -27.92 7.68 -0.14
N PHE A 655 -27.57 8.22 1.03
CA PHE A 655 -28.53 8.74 2.00
C PHE A 655 -28.16 10.15 2.41
N LYS A 656 -29.17 11.03 2.50
CA LYS A 656 -29.06 12.32 3.19
C LYS A 656 -29.29 12.09 4.70
N VAL A 657 -28.40 12.61 5.52
CA VAL A 657 -28.53 12.58 6.99
C VAL A 657 -29.46 13.70 7.43
N ILE A 658 -30.45 13.37 8.28
CA ILE A 658 -31.42 14.32 8.83
C ILE A 658 -31.09 14.58 10.30
N SER A 659 -30.97 15.86 10.69
CA SER A 659 -30.77 16.19 12.11
C SER A 659 -32.10 16.32 12.86
N PRO A 660 -32.12 16.13 14.19
CA PRO A 660 -33.28 16.45 15.01
C PRO A 660 -33.73 17.91 14.87
N ALA A 661 -32.80 18.84 14.65
CA ALA A 661 -33.12 20.25 14.42
C ALA A 661 -33.86 20.45 13.09
N ASP A 662 -33.41 19.79 12.02
CA ASP A 662 -34.06 19.80 10.71
C ASP A 662 -35.47 19.22 10.81
N ARG A 663 -35.64 18.09 11.52
CA ARG A 663 -36.96 17.50 11.75
C ARG A 663 -37.92 18.47 12.45
N MET A 664 -37.45 19.15 13.48
CA MET A 664 -38.28 20.14 14.19
C MET A 664 -38.60 21.36 13.31
N LYS A 665 -37.65 21.80 12.48
CA LYS A 665 -37.87 22.89 11.51
C LYS A 665 -38.90 22.47 10.46
N ALA A 666 -38.75 21.29 9.87
CA ALA A 666 -39.67 20.74 8.88
C ALA A 666 -41.08 20.56 9.43
N LEU A 667 -41.22 20.08 10.67
CA LEU A 667 -42.52 20.00 11.35
C LEU A 667 -43.21 21.37 11.48
N ARG A 668 -42.47 22.42 11.85
CA ARG A 668 -43.04 23.77 11.94
C ARG A 668 -43.48 24.29 10.58
N LEU A 669 -42.63 24.10 9.57
CA LEU A 669 -42.94 24.49 8.18
C LEU A 669 -44.14 23.71 7.64
N SER A 670 -44.26 22.42 7.96
CA SER A 670 -45.38 21.60 7.49
C SER A 670 -46.70 22.05 8.10
N VAL A 671 -46.73 22.37 9.39
CA VAL A 671 -47.92 22.91 10.06
C VAL A 671 -48.31 24.27 9.48
N GLN A 672 -47.35 25.18 9.30
CA GLN A 672 -47.60 26.50 8.69
C GLN A 672 -48.06 26.39 7.23
N GLY A 673 -47.50 25.46 6.47
CA GLY A 673 -47.86 25.19 5.09
C GLY A 673 -49.26 24.61 4.95
N GLU A 674 -49.66 23.69 5.83
CA GLU A 674 -51.02 23.18 5.90
C GLU A 674 -52.04 24.29 6.22
N ASP A 675 -51.72 25.16 7.17
CA ASP A 675 -52.57 26.30 7.51
C ASP A 675 -52.72 27.27 6.32
N ALA A 676 -51.62 27.57 5.61
CA ALA A 676 -51.65 28.40 4.41
C ALA A 676 -52.48 27.75 3.29
N TYR A 677 -52.36 26.43 3.12
CA TYR A 677 -53.14 25.67 2.13
C TYR A 677 -54.64 25.72 2.44
N ARG A 678 -55.03 25.49 3.70
CA ARG A 678 -56.44 25.55 4.16
C ARG A 678 -57.04 26.95 4.01
N LYS A 679 -56.21 28.00 4.15
CA LYS A 679 -56.62 29.40 3.96
C LYS A 679 -56.67 29.83 2.48
N GLY A 680 -56.36 28.93 1.54
CA GLY A 680 -56.36 29.22 0.10
C GLY A 680 -55.16 30.02 -0.39
N ASN A 681 -54.10 30.20 0.42
CA ASN A 681 -52.88 30.89 0.01
C ASN A 681 -51.90 29.88 -0.62
N SER A 682 -52.16 29.54 -1.88
CA SER A 682 -51.45 28.49 -2.60
C SER A 682 -49.96 28.74 -2.79
N ASP A 683 -49.53 29.99 -3.00
CA ASP A 683 -48.11 30.30 -3.22
C ASP A 683 -47.28 30.13 -1.94
N THR A 684 -47.82 30.60 -0.81
CA THR A 684 -47.17 30.42 0.49
C THR A 684 -47.15 28.95 0.89
N ALA A 685 -48.25 28.23 0.64
CA ALA A 685 -48.32 26.79 0.90
C ALA A 685 -47.28 26.01 0.07
N ARG A 686 -47.11 26.35 -1.22
CA ARG A 686 -46.10 25.73 -2.09
C ARG A 686 -44.67 26.00 -1.63
N HIS A 687 -44.35 27.25 -1.29
CA HIS A 687 -43.02 27.60 -0.77
C HIS A 687 -42.71 26.86 0.53
N LEU A 688 -43.64 26.87 1.50
CA LEU A 688 -43.46 26.17 2.78
C LEU A 688 -43.40 24.65 2.61
N ALA A 689 -44.16 24.09 1.66
CA ALA A 689 -44.11 22.68 1.35
C ALA A 689 -42.75 22.26 0.76
N GLU A 690 -42.20 23.06 -0.16
CA GLU A 690 -40.85 22.84 -0.70
C GLU A 690 -39.79 22.92 0.40
N GLU A 691 -39.81 23.98 1.21
CA GLU A 691 -38.82 24.17 2.28
C GLU A 691 -38.92 23.07 3.35
N ALA A 692 -40.14 22.69 3.76
CA ALA A 692 -40.37 21.60 4.72
C ALA A 692 -39.80 20.28 4.18
N PHE A 693 -40.08 19.97 2.91
CA PHE A 693 -39.63 18.75 2.28
C PHE A 693 -38.12 18.69 2.08
N PHE A 694 -37.46 19.76 1.61
CA PHE A 694 -36.00 19.76 1.45
C PHE A 694 -35.25 19.77 2.80
N THR A 695 -35.88 20.26 3.85
CA THR A 695 -35.35 20.22 5.22
C THR A 695 -35.41 18.79 5.78
N ASP A 696 -36.55 18.12 5.66
CA ASP A 696 -36.72 16.75 6.12
C ASP A 696 -37.58 15.91 5.18
N PRO A 697 -36.95 15.34 4.13
CA PRO A 697 -37.64 14.50 3.17
C PRO A 697 -37.97 13.11 3.72
N ALA A 698 -37.54 12.73 4.93
CA ALA A 698 -37.91 11.44 5.54
C ALA A 698 -39.17 11.55 6.41
N TYR A 699 -39.70 12.75 6.64
CA TYR A 699 -40.88 12.98 7.47
C TYR A 699 -42.18 12.94 6.66
N GLU A 700 -43.06 12.02 7.00
CA GLU A 700 -44.30 11.73 6.25
C GLU A 700 -45.22 12.96 6.06
N PRO A 701 -45.46 13.82 7.07
CA PRO A 701 -46.25 15.04 6.86
C PRO A 701 -45.69 16.00 5.80
N CYS A 702 -44.36 16.06 5.61
CA CYS A 702 -43.77 16.87 4.55
C CYS A 702 -44.18 16.36 3.17
N TYR A 703 -44.24 15.03 2.97
CA TYR A 703 -44.72 14.43 1.72
C TYR A 703 -46.18 14.74 1.45
N VAL A 704 -47.03 14.59 2.46
CA VAL A 704 -48.47 14.82 2.34
C VAL A 704 -48.73 16.28 1.97
N LEU A 705 -48.07 17.22 2.64
CA LEU A 705 -48.18 18.64 2.32
C LEU A 705 -47.67 18.94 0.90
N TYR A 706 -46.51 18.39 0.51
CA TYR A 706 -45.97 18.60 -0.84
C TYR A 706 -46.93 18.07 -1.91
N PHE A 707 -47.48 16.87 -1.72
CA PHE A 707 -48.47 16.30 -2.62
C PHE A 707 -49.72 17.17 -2.72
N ASN A 708 -50.23 17.69 -1.61
CA ASN A 708 -51.40 18.57 -1.60
C ASN A 708 -51.14 19.90 -2.33
N ALA A 709 -49.94 20.47 -2.18
CA ALA A 709 -49.57 21.76 -2.78
C ALA A 709 -49.22 21.67 -4.27
N PHE A 710 -48.65 20.54 -4.73
CA PHE A 710 -48.10 20.38 -6.08
C PHE A 710 -48.76 19.27 -6.94
N GLY A 711 -49.59 18.41 -6.35
CA GLY A 711 -50.24 17.28 -7.03
C GLY A 711 -49.31 16.15 -7.47
N LYS A 712 -48.07 16.11 -6.96
CA LYS A 712 -47.05 15.11 -7.34
C LYS A 712 -46.15 14.75 -6.16
N ILE A 713 -45.57 13.55 -6.21
CA ILE A 713 -44.57 13.10 -5.23
C ILE A 713 -43.21 13.71 -5.59
N PRO A 714 -42.53 14.38 -4.65
CA PRO A 714 -41.21 14.95 -4.90
C PRO A 714 -40.16 13.85 -5.08
N LYS A 715 -39.23 14.06 -6.03
CA LYS A 715 -38.06 13.19 -6.29
C LYS A 715 -36.79 14.04 -6.32
N PRO A 716 -36.34 14.54 -5.16
CA PRO A 716 -35.19 15.42 -5.10
C PRO A 716 -33.93 14.67 -5.58
N SER A 717 -33.20 15.32 -6.46
CA SER A 717 -31.90 14.88 -6.94
C SER A 717 -30.82 15.20 -5.91
N LEU A 718 -29.65 14.57 -6.07
CA LEU A 718 -28.46 14.91 -5.28
C LEU A 718 -28.09 16.41 -5.41
N SER A 719 -28.28 16.99 -6.60
CA SER A 719 -27.98 18.39 -6.86
C SER A 719 -28.88 19.36 -6.08
N ASP A 720 -30.11 18.95 -5.79
CA ASP A 720 -31.06 19.78 -5.03
C ASP A 720 -30.59 19.88 -3.57
N PHE A 721 -30.12 18.77 -2.99
CA PHE A 721 -29.54 18.77 -1.65
C PHE A 721 -28.14 19.41 -1.59
N ALA A 722 -27.36 19.34 -2.67
CA ALA A 722 -26.04 19.97 -2.72
C ALA A 722 -26.13 21.50 -2.71
N LYS A 723 -27.11 22.06 -3.43
CA LYS A 723 -27.35 23.51 -3.57
C LYS A 723 -28.11 24.13 -2.40
N ALA A 724 -28.89 23.33 -1.66
CA ALA A 724 -29.52 23.78 -0.42
C ALA A 724 -28.42 24.28 0.53
N LYS A 725 -28.29 25.60 0.66
CA LYS A 725 -27.43 26.21 1.68
C LYS A 725 -28.04 25.87 3.05
N PRO A 726 -27.23 25.50 4.05
CA PRO A 726 -27.71 25.32 5.41
C PRO A 726 -28.35 26.60 5.96
#